data_AF-A0A1V8UWF2-F1
#
_entry.id   AF-A0A1V8UWF2-F1
#
_cell.length_a   1.000
_cell.length_b   1.000
_cell.length_c   1.000
_cell.angle_alpha   90.00
_cell.angle_beta   90.00
_cell.angle_gamma   90.00
#
_symmetry.space_group_name_H-M   'P 1'
#
loop_
_entity.id
_entity.type
_entity.pdbx_description
1 polymer ?
#
loop_
_entity_poly.entity_id
_entity_poly.type
_entity_poly.pdbx_seq_one_letter_code
_entity_poly.pdbx_strand_id
1 'polypeptide(L)'
;MARLGRLGFLGIAVAFHLVYLFSIFDIYFVSPIVHGMRAFRVDSPTAPAKRLVLYVGDGLRADKAFQWFPDPSPGAGNGSEAREPRPLASFLRSRVLEHGTFGVSHTRVPTESRPGHVALIAGLYEDVSSVTTGWKLNPVNFDSVFNRSRHTWSWGSPDILPMFSTGAVEGRVEDATYGSEFEDFSKDATELDYWVFDRVKALFKAAETDTALDARLRQDKIVFFLHLLGLDTTGHAYRPYSKEYLHNIKVVDEGVREITEMIEKFYGDEETAFVFTADHGMSDWGSHGDGHPDNTRTPLIAWGAGVAKPVTVGGGLASGHEDGFSSDWKLDHVQRNDVAQADVATLMAYLAGLEFPVNSVGELPLPYLAANGKEKAKAMLVNAKEILEMYNVKEQEKLATELRYRAYRGFAGEEQTPVHRLAEIERLISKVQYREAISTADGLIKLGLEGMRYLQTYDWLFLRTLVTAGYLGFAAYAFTTAIDVHVLDGKIDGSRTATSTAAFAAVLIALYSLFFAQSSPASYYVYAIFPIVFWEEVFIRRRALSAARKQLFSGLGQTGAVKLGMNVLAYICALEVMVQSYYHREVYTVVYLLLATWPLWYGSQFVQKNQVLCTTWALACASMSIFTILPANKVEDANLISLGGFLILLLGLLYITFEKSLLVSARPSKSGLAAPKPDGLSRAILGGQIGLIALAMLVTRSSVTSLQAKQGLPFGTQILGWVTLIASFLLPFIHALDPRNHYLHRLAVIFLAFGPLFIILTISYEGLFYFAIAITLVSWVRLEHRIHQTFATQPTQHQLNGSANGSTSHKSPQSAASSTASGYRPLTLSDARTSLLFLFLLQSAFFSTGNISSISSFSLDAVYRLIPVFDPFSQGALLLLKLLAPFVLVSANLGILTKRLKLRGGALFAVVMGIGDYLTLRFFWGVKDEGSWLEIGESISVFVIASLLCIFVAGLEAGSEILVGGVEFVEDEVEKITGGEDAGKGLSKATTGVSHSKGRVKDSG
;
A
#
# COMPACT_ATOMS: atom_id res chain seq x y z
N MET A 1 -31.98 -8.13 -11.06
CA MET A 1 -31.20 -9.19 -11.74
C MET A 1 -31.84 -10.55 -11.41
N ALA A 2 -32.15 -11.39 -12.40
CA ALA A 2 -32.56 -12.78 -12.14
C ALA A 2 -31.45 -13.47 -11.35
N ARG A 3 -31.78 -14.37 -10.40
CA ARG A 3 -30.84 -15.01 -9.46
C ARG A 3 -29.49 -15.26 -10.11
N LEU A 4 -28.54 -14.34 -9.89
CA LEU A 4 -27.22 -14.49 -10.44
C LEU A 4 -26.62 -15.70 -9.75
N GLY A 5 -26.17 -16.67 -10.56
CA GLY A 5 -25.36 -17.76 -10.04
C GLY A 5 -24.12 -17.21 -9.34
N ARG A 6 -23.43 -18.06 -8.59
CA ARG A 6 -22.22 -17.71 -7.84
C ARG A 6 -21.21 -16.88 -8.64
N LEU A 7 -20.95 -17.25 -9.91
CA LEU A 7 -20.07 -16.50 -10.81
C LEU A 7 -20.57 -15.08 -11.11
N GLY A 8 -21.88 -14.87 -11.23
CA GLY A 8 -22.47 -13.56 -11.44
C GLY A 8 -22.37 -12.66 -10.19
N PHE A 9 -22.52 -13.24 -8.99
CA PHE A 9 -22.25 -12.51 -7.75
C PHE A 9 -20.77 -12.09 -7.66
N LEU A 10 -19.85 -13.00 -7.99
CA LEU A 10 -18.41 -12.74 -8.02
C LEU A 10 -18.06 -11.63 -9.02
N GLY A 11 -18.60 -11.69 -10.23
CA GLY A 11 -18.37 -10.68 -11.27
C GLY A 11 -18.85 -9.29 -10.85
N ILE A 12 -20.01 -9.20 -10.18
CA ILE A 12 -20.49 -7.93 -9.60
C ILE A 12 -19.56 -7.44 -8.51
N ALA A 13 -19.11 -8.33 -7.61
CA ALA A 13 -18.19 -7.95 -6.55
C ALA A 13 -16.90 -7.36 -7.13
N VAL A 14 -16.31 -8.00 -8.14
CA VAL A 14 -15.11 -7.48 -8.81
C VAL A 14 -15.38 -6.14 -9.49
N ALA A 15 -16.45 -6.04 -10.29
CA ALA A 15 -16.78 -4.80 -10.99
C ALA A 15 -17.03 -3.63 -10.02
N PHE A 16 -17.78 -3.86 -8.96
CA PHE A 16 -18.05 -2.87 -7.92
C PHE A 16 -16.76 -2.38 -7.26
N HIS A 17 -15.91 -3.29 -6.78
CA HIS A 17 -14.68 -2.93 -6.08
C HIS A 17 -13.68 -2.24 -6.99
N LEU A 18 -13.54 -2.66 -8.26
CA LEU A 18 -12.66 -1.99 -9.21
C LEU A 18 -13.13 -0.57 -9.54
N VAL A 19 -14.43 -0.36 -9.70
CA VAL A 19 -14.98 1.00 -9.92
C VAL A 19 -14.77 1.86 -8.67
N TYR A 20 -15.14 1.34 -7.49
CA TYR A 20 -15.07 2.10 -6.24
C TYR A 20 -13.64 2.33 -5.75
N LEU A 21 -12.68 1.52 -6.20
CA LEU A 21 -11.26 1.77 -6.01
C LEU A 21 -10.85 3.16 -6.53
N PHE A 22 -11.40 3.58 -7.66
CA PHE A 22 -11.09 4.89 -8.25
C PHE A 22 -11.79 6.05 -7.53
N SER A 23 -12.79 5.76 -6.69
CA SER A 23 -13.57 6.82 -6.03
C SER A 23 -12.71 7.73 -5.16
N ILE A 24 -11.63 7.22 -4.56
CA ILE A 24 -10.75 8.07 -3.74
C ILE A 24 -10.06 9.14 -4.58
N PHE A 25 -9.76 8.89 -5.86
CA PHE A 25 -9.09 9.89 -6.70
C PHE A 25 -10.06 11.03 -7.06
N ASP A 26 -11.31 10.72 -7.39
CA ASP A 26 -12.33 11.73 -7.66
C ASP A 26 -12.77 12.53 -6.42
N ILE A 27 -12.47 12.02 -5.22
CA ILE A 27 -12.98 12.53 -3.93
C ILE A 27 -11.88 13.27 -3.17
N TYR A 28 -10.67 12.73 -3.12
CA TYR A 28 -9.55 13.19 -2.30
C TYR A 28 -8.42 13.83 -3.13
N PHE A 29 -8.31 13.46 -4.42
CA PHE A 29 -7.14 13.78 -5.25
C PHE A 29 -7.58 14.51 -6.52
N VAL A 30 -8.16 15.70 -6.33
CA VAL A 30 -8.64 16.56 -7.41
C VAL A 30 -7.50 17.43 -7.89
N SER A 31 -7.33 17.51 -9.23
CA SER A 31 -6.27 18.30 -9.85
C SER A 31 -6.18 19.72 -9.26
N PRO A 32 -4.99 20.15 -8.81
CA PRO A 32 -4.76 21.49 -8.30
C PRO A 32 -4.69 22.54 -9.42
N ILE A 33 -4.52 22.12 -10.69
CA ILE A 33 -4.32 23.02 -11.81
C ILE A 33 -5.63 23.74 -12.14
N VAL A 34 -5.56 25.07 -12.13
CA VAL A 34 -6.60 25.97 -12.61
C VAL A 34 -6.14 26.57 -13.95
N HIS A 35 -7.08 26.88 -14.84
CA HIS A 35 -6.80 27.46 -16.15
C HIS A 35 -7.50 28.82 -16.30
N GLY A 36 -6.90 29.72 -17.09
CA GLY A 36 -7.51 31.03 -17.38
C GLY A 36 -7.18 32.15 -16.39
N MET A 37 -6.19 31.94 -15.51
CA MET A 37 -5.76 32.95 -14.54
C MET A 37 -4.89 34.03 -15.17
N ARG A 38 -4.96 35.24 -14.60
CA ARG A 38 -4.03 36.34 -14.91
C ARG A 38 -2.71 36.15 -14.17
N ALA A 39 -1.61 36.51 -14.82
CA ALA A 39 -0.28 36.51 -14.22
C ALA A 39 0.01 37.84 -13.52
N PHE A 40 0.76 37.76 -12.41
CA PHE A 40 1.14 38.93 -11.60
C PHE A 40 2.64 38.98 -11.39
N ARG A 41 3.21 40.18 -11.47
CA ARG A 41 4.62 40.47 -11.16
C ARG A 41 4.73 41.61 -10.17
N VAL A 42 5.85 41.67 -9.45
CA VAL A 42 6.16 42.80 -8.58
C VAL A 42 6.50 44.02 -9.44
N ASP A 43 5.75 45.11 -9.23
CA ASP A 43 6.01 46.36 -9.94
C ASP A 43 7.18 47.11 -9.29
N SER A 44 8.37 46.91 -9.88
CA SER A 44 9.64 47.52 -9.50
C SER A 44 10.35 48.06 -10.75
N PRO A 45 10.99 49.26 -10.68
CA PRO A 45 11.77 49.81 -11.78
C PRO A 45 12.94 48.92 -12.21
N THR A 46 13.51 48.16 -11.26
CA THR A 46 14.63 47.24 -11.48
C THR A 46 14.35 45.92 -10.76
N ALA A 47 14.59 44.81 -11.45
CA ALA A 47 14.56 43.48 -10.84
C ALA A 47 15.75 43.31 -9.87
N PRO A 48 15.64 42.46 -8.83
CA PRO A 48 16.76 42.18 -7.93
C PRO A 48 17.98 41.58 -8.64
N ALA A 49 17.75 40.72 -9.64
CA ALA A 49 18.77 40.12 -10.50
C ALA A 49 18.33 40.17 -11.97
N LYS A 50 19.30 40.28 -12.89
CA LYS A 50 19.05 40.10 -14.33
C LYS A 50 18.98 38.64 -14.71
N ARG A 51 19.66 37.78 -13.96
CA ARG A 51 19.76 36.36 -14.23
C ARG A 51 19.77 35.52 -12.95
N LEU A 52 19.19 34.34 -13.04
CA LEU A 52 19.09 33.37 -11.95
C LEU A 52 19.71 32.05 -12.39
N VAL A 53 20.56 31.47 -11.55
CA VAL A 53 21.13 30.13 -11.73
C VAL A 53 20.54 29.21 -10.67
N LEU A 54 19.83 28.17 -11.12
CA LEU A 54 19.30 27.10 -10.29
C LEU A 54 20.15 25.84 -10.46
N TYR A 55 20.75 25.39 -9.37
CA TYR A 55 21.38 24.08 -9.26
C TYR A 55 20.49 23.15 -8.45
N VAL A 56 20.18 21.97 -9.00
CA VAL A 56 19.47 20.90 -8.28
C VAL A 56 20.38 19.69 -8.23
N GLY A 57 20.92 19.38 -7.05
CA GLY A 57 21.64 18.13 -6.77
C GLY A 57 20.63 17.04 -6.41
N ASP A 58 20.15 16.32 -7.42
CA ASP A 58 19.08 15.32 -7.28
C ASP A 58 19.44 14.29 -6.20
N GLY A 59 18.48 13.96 -5.33
CA GLY A 59 18.67 13.02 -4.21
C GLY A 59 19.52 13.52 -3.03
N LEU A 60 20.01 14.77 -3.03
CA LEU A 60 20.88 15.29 -1.96
C LEU A 60 20.11 15.57 -0.65
N ARG A 61 20.38 14.74 0.35
CA ARG A 61 19.92 14.97 1.73
C ARG A 61 20.52 16.25 2.35
N ALA A 62 19.69 17.00 3.08
CA ALA A 62 20.13 18.20 3.80
C ALA A 62 21.21 17.93 4.85
N ASP A 63 21.11 16.82 5.59
CA ASP A 63 22.10 16.47 6.62
C ASP A 63 23.48 16.20 5.98
N LYS A 64 23.54 15.39 4.91
CA LYS A 64 24.79 15.04 4.23
C LYS A 64 25.47 16.25 3.59
N ALA A 65 24.71 17.24 3.15
CA ALA A 65 25.26 18.48 2.61
C ALA A 65 26.06 19.28 3.65
N PHE A 66 25.68 19.24 4.93
CA PHE A 66 26.25 20.10 5.98
C PHE A 66 27.03 19.37 7.09
N GLN A 67 26.87 18.05 7.20
CA GLN A 67 27.60 17.19 8.13
C GLN A 67 29.10 17.11 7.82
N TRP A 68 29.86 16.66 8.81
CA TRP A 68 31.31 16.50 8.74
C TRP A 68 31.66 15.03 8.55
N PHE A 69 32.49 14.72 7.55
CA PHE A 69 32.88 13.36 7.22
C PHE A 69 34.39 13.24 7.00
N PRO A 70 34.99 12.04 7.22
CA PRO A 70 36.31 11.71 6.70
C PRO A 70 36.39 11.91 5.19
N ASP A 71 37.59 12.12 4.64
CA ASP A 71 37.76 12.36 3.21
C ASP A 71 37.39 11.11 2.39
N PRO A 72 36.33 11.14 1.55
CA PRO A 72 35.88 9.99 0.78
C PRO A 72 36.60 9.83 -0.56
N SER A 73 37.49 10.77 -0.94
CA SER A 73 38.11 10.80 -2.27
C SER A 73 38.88 9.51 -2.62
N PRO A 74 38.78 9.01 -3.87
CA PRO A 74 39.56 7.87 -4.34
C PRO A 74 41.06 8.08 -4.12
N GLY A 75 41.72 7.14 -3.44
CA GLY A 75 43.15 7.22 -3.15
C GLY A 75 43.53 8.00 -1.88
N ALA A 76 42.58 8.56 -1.14
CA ALA A 76 42.82 9.04 0.23
C ALA A 76 43.26 7.84 1.09
N GLY A 77 44.56 7.74 1.38
CA GLY A 77 45.13 6.60 2.12
C GLY A 77 44.57 6.49 3.54
N ASN A 78 44.87 5.39 4.24
CA ASN A 78 44.44 5.16 5.63
C ASN A 78 45.18 6.04 6.68
N GLY A 79 45.78 7.16 6.26
CA GLY A 79 46.50 8.09 7.14
C GLY A 79 45.58 8.81 8.12
N SER A 80 46.15 9.39 9.17
CA SER A 80 45.41 10.12 10.20
C SER A 80 44.63 11.32 9.64
N GLU A 81 45.17 12.03 8.66
CA GLU A 81 44.54 13.20 8.04
C GLU A 81 43.26 12.86 7.25
N ALA A 82 43.24 11.70 6.55
CA ALA A 82 42.07 11.26 5.80
C ALA A 82 40.89 10.88 6.72
N ARG A 83 41.17 10.56 7.99
CA ARG A 83 40.16 10.21 9.01
C ARG A 83 39.61 11.41 9.77
N GLU A 84 40.23 12.58 9.65
CA GLU A 84 39.76 13.79 10.31
C GLU A 84 38.47 14.30 9.64
N PRO A 85 37.35 14.38 10.37
CA PRO A 85 36.10 14.85 9.80
C PRO A 85 36.22 16.30 9.31
N ARG A 86 35.67 16.57 8.13
CA ARG A 86 35.64 17.90 7.49
C ARG A 86 34.33 18.09 6.72
N PRO A 87 33.89 19.33 6.44
CA PRO A 87 32.78 19.57 5.54
C PRO A 87 33.16 19.15 4.11
N LEU A 88 32.29 18.38 3.45
CA LEU A 88 32.51 17.93 2.06
C LEU A 88 32.08 18.98 1.04
N ALA A 89 31.03 19.74 1.34
CA ALA A 89 30.54 20.85 0.52
C ALA A 89 31.10 22.20 1.01
N SER A 90 32.42 22.39 0.83
CA SER A 90 33.16 23.53 1.38
C SER A 90 32.76 24.86 0.75
N PHE A 91 32.51 24.90 -0.57
CA PHE A 91 32.11 26.10 -1.27
C PHE A 91 30.69 26.51 -0.88
N LEU A 92 29.73 25.57 -0.93
CA LEU A 92 28.35 25.80 -0.51
C LEU A 92 28.29 26.25 0.95
N ARG A 93 29.08 25.62 1.84
CA ARG A 93 29.19 26.06 3.24
C ARG A 93 29.72 27.49 3.36
N SER A 94 30.70 27.91 2.55
CA SER A 94 31.16 29.31 2.57
C SER A 94 30.04 30.28 2.16
N ARG A 95 29.15 29.89 1.23
CA ARG A 95 28.01 30.73 0.84
C ARG A 95 27.06 30.96 2.02
N VAL A 96 26.83 29.90 2.82
CA VAL A 96 26.03 29.97 4.06
C VAL A 96 26.66 30.90 5.11
N LEU A 97 27.98 30.81 5.28
CA LEU A 97 28.67 31.54 6.35
C LEU A 97 28.87 33.03 6.03
N GLU A 98 29.06 33.38 4.76
CA GLU A 98 29.60 34.70 4.39
C GLU A 98 28.75 35.46 3.37
N HIS A 99 27.97 34.78 2.52
CA HIS A 99 27.44 35.42 1.31
C HIS A 99 25.91 35.49 1.21
N GLY A 100 25.19 34.54 1.80
CA GLY A 100 23.78 34.32 1.50
C GLY A 100 22.93 33.85 2.68
N THR A 101 21.77 33.28 2.35
CA THR A 101 20.80 32.74 3.33
C THR A 101 20.60 31.26 3.06
N PHE A 102 20.36 30.48 4.11
CA PHE A 102 20.20 29.03 4.03
C PHE A 102 19.07 28.50 4.91
N GLY A 103 18.67 27.26 4.62
CA GLY A 103 17.64 26.53 5.35
C GLY A 103 17.45 25.13 4.80
N VAL A 104 16.38 24.48 5.27
CA VAL A 104 15.87 23.21 4.74
C VAL A 104 14.64 23.49 3.88
N SER A 105 14.65 22.96 2.66
CA SER A 105 13.45 22.89 1.81
C SER A 105 12.74 21.57 2.08
N HIS A 106 11.47 21.67 2.49
CA HIS A 106 10.63 20.52 2.80
C HIS A 106 9.83 20.08 1.57
N THR A 107 10.30 19.01 0.92
CA THR A 107 9.57 18.38 -0.18
C THR A 107 8.38 17.58 0.32
N ARG A 108 7.38 17.45 -0.53
CA ARG A 108 6.22 16.60 -0.31
C ARG A 108 6.44 15.29 -1.07
N VAL A 109 5.86 14.23 -0.56
CA VAL A 109 5.94 12.91 -1.19
C VAL A 109 4.95 12.89 -2.41
N PRO A 110 4.90 11.88 -3.28
CA PRO A 110 5.99 10.94 -3.50
C PRO A 110 7.27 11.76 -3.74
N THR A 111 8.32 11.50 -2.97
CA THR A 111 9.60 12.22 -3.07
C THR A 111 10.35 11.62 -4.25
N GLU A 112 9.74 11.71 -5.41
CA GLU A 112 10.23 11.26 -6.69
C GLU A 112 10.71 12.49 -7.45
N SER A 113 11.62 12.30 -8.40
CA SER A 113 12.31 13.45 -8.99
C SER A 113 11.35 14.40 -9.70
N ARG A 114 10.38 13.88 -10.45
CA ARG A 114 9.40 14.72 -11.16
C ARG A 114 8.57 15.62 -10.22
N PRO A 115 7.81 15.09 -9.23
CA PRO A 115 7.01 15.94 -8.33
C PRO A 115 7.85 16.97 -7.56
N GLY A 116 9.06 16.61 -7.15
CA GLY A 116 9.99 17.53 -6.48
C GLY A 116 10.40 18.71 -7.38
N HIS A 117 10.73 18.42 -8.64
CA HIS A 117 11.05 19.45 -9.64
C HIS A 117 9.86 20.35 -9.97
N VAL A 118 8.65 19.80 -10.10
CA VAL A 118 7.43 20.61 -10.32
C VAL A 118 7.19 21.54 -9.13
N ALA A 119 7.34 21.06 -7.90
CA ALA A 119 7.22 21.91 -6.71
C ALA A 119 8.27 23.04 -6.72
N LEU A 120 9.54 22.72 -6.95
CA LEU A 120 10.63 23.70 -6.98
C LEU A 120 10.44 24.79 -8.04
N ILE A 121 10.04 24.41 -9.26
CA ILE A 121 10.10 25.28 -10.43
C ILE A 121 8.74 25.90 -10.77
N ALA A 122 7.62 25.22 -10.49
CA ALA A 122 6.28 25.72 -10.71
C ALA A 122 5.56 26.20 -9.44
N GLY A 123 6.06 25.86 -8.26
CA GLY A 123 5.38 26.19 -7.00
C GLY A 123 4.10 25.37 -6.80
N LEU A 124 3.96 24.25 -7.52
CA LEU A 124 2.78 23.40 -7.56
C LEU A 124 3.11 22.03 -6.98
N TYR A 125 2.25 21.50 -6.12
CA TYR A 125 2.33 20.10 -5.72
C TYR A 125 1.47 19.25 -6.65
N GLU A 126 2.09 18.36 -7.44
CA GLU A 126 1.35 17.45 -8.32
C GLU A 126 0.44 16.51 -7.53
N ASP A 127 -0.73 16.19 -8.06
CA ASP A 127 -1.65 15.25 -7.44
C ASP A 127 -1.19 13.78 -7.66
N VAL A 128 -1.51 12.88 -6.71
CA VAL A 128 -1.13 11.44 -6.76
C VAL A 128 -1.57 10.81 -8.08
N SER A 129 -2.78 11.16 -8.53
CA SER A 129 -3.39 10.61 -9.76
C SER A 129 -2.57 10.96 -11.00
N SER A 130 -2.01 12.18 -11.07
CA SER A 130 -1.17 12.63 -12.19
C SER A 130 0.12 11.80 -12.30
N VAL A 131 0.72 11.41 -11.17
CA VAL A 131 1.92 10.55 -11.14
C VAL A 131 1.60 9.13 -11.63
N THR A 132 0.42 8.60 -11.32
CA THR A 132 0.03 7.24 -11.74
C THR A 132 -0.30 7.11 -13.24
N THR A 133 -0.66 8.21 -13.91
CA THR A 133 -1.05 8.20 -15.34
C THR A 133 0.12 8.35 -16.32
N GLY A 134 1.30 8.79 -15.85
CA GLY A 134 2.49 8.91 -16.68
C GLY A 134 3.75 9.13 -15.85
N TRP A 135 4.58 8.08 -15.70
CA TRP A 135 5.81 8.15 -14.90
C TRP A 135 6.90 9.05 -15.49
N LYS A 136 6.94 9.23 -16.83
CA LYS A 136 8.01 9.96 -17.53
C LYS A 136 7.57 11.18 -18.34
N LEU A 137 6.26 11.36 -18.57
CA LEU A 137 5.73 12.47 -19.35
C LEU A 137 4.50 13.03 -18.63
N ASN A 138 4.49 14.35 -18.42
CA ASN A 138 3.32 15.00 -17.86
C ASN A 138 2.22 15.08 -18.93
N PRO A 139 1.04 14.45 -18.72
CA PRO A 139 -0.07 14.56 -19.67
C PRO A 139 -0.70 15.97 -19.69
N VAL A 140 -0.35 16.87 -18.75
CA VAL A 140 -0.97 18.20 -18.61
C VAL A 140 0.10 19.29 -18.59
N ASN A 141 -0.03 20.29 -19.46
CA ASN A 141 0.83 21.47 -19.45
C ASN A 141 0.56 22.31 -18.19
N PHE A 142 1.61 22.72 -17.50
CA PHE A 142 1.56 23.62 -16.36
C PHE A 142 2.51 24.81 -16.56
N ASP A 143 2.26 25.89 -15.81
CA ASP A 143 3.08 27.10 -15.86
C ASP A 143 4.20 27.02 -14.81
N SER A 144 5.34 27.63 -15.10
CA SER A 144 6.52 27.55 -14.26
C SER A 144 7.41 28.78 -14.35
N VAL A 145 8.41 28.89 -13.47
CA VAL A 145 9.43 29.95 -13.53
C VAL A 145 10.09 30.03 -14.90
N PHE A 146 10.28 28.89 -15.58
CA PHE A 146 10.88 28.85 -16.91
C PHE A 146 9.92 29.39 -17.98
N ASN A 147 8.61 29.15 -17.85
CA ASN A 147 7.62 29.73 -18.76
C ASN A 147 7.50 31.26 -18.59
N ARG A 148 7.83 31.77 -17.39
CA ARG A 148 7.82 33.20 -17.03
C ARG A 148 9.13 33.92 -17.29
N SER A 149 10.20 33.19 -17.60
CA SER A 149 11.49 33.77 -17.99
C SER A 149 11.42 34.36 -19.40
N ARG A 150 12.42 35.18 -19.74
CA ARG A 150 12.65 35.56 -21.13
C ARG A 150 13.23 34.38 -21.90
N HIS A 151 14.19 33.71 -21.30
CA HIS A 151 14.81 32.51 -21.83
C HIS A 151 15.40 31.68 -20.70
N THR A 152 15.31 30.35 -20.84
CA THR A 152 15.91 29.38 -19.93
C THR A 152 16.82 28.43 -20.70
N TRP A 153 18.09 28.33 -20.27
CA TRP A 153 18.98 27.25 -20.67
C TRP A 153 18.98 26.16 -19.61
N SER A 154 18.80 24.90 -20.02
CA SER A 154 18.70 23.77 -19.11
C SER A 154 19.57 22.59 -19.56
N TRP A 155 20.23 21.93 -18.60
CA TRP A 155 21.09 20.76 -18.83
C TRP A 155 20.85 19.67 -17.78
N GLY A 156 20.77 18.41 -18.22
CA GLY A 156 20.64 17.26 -17.32
C GLY A 156 19.89 16.07 -17.90
N SER A 157 19.01 15.45 -17.08
CA SER A 157 18.39 14.16 -17.40
C SER A 157 17.28 14.28 -18.46
N PRO A 158 17.19 13.30 -19.39
CA PRO A 158 16.07 13.19 -20.31
C PRO A 158 14.72 12.91 -19.63
N ASP A 159 14.69 12.51 -18.35
CA ASP A 159 13.45 12.26 -17.62
C ASP A 159 12.86 13.52 -16.96
N ILE A 160 13.64 14.61 -16.83
CA ILE A 160 13.21 15.84 -16.14
C ILE A 160 13.04 17.03 -17.09
N LEU A 161 14.06 17.30 -17.91
CA LEU A 161 14.10 18.53 -18.71
C LEU A 161 12.94 18.63 -19.71
N PRO A 162 12.58 17.57 -20.47
CA PRO A 162 11.50 17.64 -21.44
C PRO A 162 10.16 18.04 -20.85
N MET A 163 9.91 17.79 -19.56
CA MET A 163 8.66 18.18 -18.91
C MET A 163 8.46 19.71 -18.85
N PHE A 164 9.55 20.49 -18.83
CA PHE A 164 9.49 21.95 -18.77
C PHE A 164 9.64 22.62 -20.14
N SER A 165 10.34 21.98 -21.08
CA SER A 165 10.48 22.50 -22.45
C SER A 165 9.29 22.11 -23.33
N THR A 166 8.75 20.90 -23.14
CA THR A 166 7.55 20.45 -23.86
C THR A 166 6.33 21.20 -23.33
N GLY A 167 5.71 22.01 -24.19
CA GLY A 167 4.58 22.87 -23.82
C GLY A 167 4.97 24.31 -23.46
N ALA A 168 6.28 24.62 -23.38
CA ALA A 168 6.73 26.00 -23.34
C ALA A 168 6.52 26.71 -24.68
N VAL A 169 6.49 28.04 -24.65
CA VAL A 169 6.53 28.85 -25.87
C VAL A 169 7.82 28.51 -26.64
N GLU A 170 7.71 28.30 -27.95
CA GLU A 170 8.84 27.94 -28.81
C GLU A 170 10.02 28.92 -28.61
N GLY A 171 11.21 28.38 -28.38
CA GLY A 171 12.44 29.15 -28.12
C GLY A 171 12.55 29.76 -26.72
N ARG A 172 11.60 29.53 -25.81
CA ARG A 172 11.68 30.03 -24.42
C ARG A 172 12.55 29.15 -23.53
N VAL A 173 12.47 27.83 -23.69
CA VAL A 173 13.24 26.87 -22.90
C VAL A 173 14.05 26.01 -23.87
N GLU A 174 15.37 26.09 -23.77
CA GLU A 174 16.30 25.21 -24.47
C GLU A 174 16.80 24.15 -23.48
N ASP A 175 16.60 22.88 -23.84
CA ASP A 175 17.13 21.74 -23.09
C ASP A 175 18.24 21.03 -23.87
N ALA A 176 19.21 20.51 -23.12
CA ALA A 176 20.21 19.60 -23.62
C ALA A 176 20.38 18.45 -22.63
N THR A 177 20.11 17.24 -23.09
CA THR A 177 20.18 16.02 -22.28
C THR A 177 21.34 15.13 -22.71
N TYR A 178 21.90 14.38 -21.77
CA TYR A 178 22.68 13.19 -22.12
C TYR A 178 21.74 12.07 -22.61
N GLY A 179 22.31 11.01 -23.21
CA GLY A 179 21.54 9.84 -23.62
C GLY A 179 21.10 9.01 -22.41
N SER A 180 19.93 8.35 -22.48
CA SER A 180 19.42 7.52 -21.38
C SER A 180 20.35 6.36 -21.01
N GLU A 181 21.23 5.94 -21.93
CA GLU A 181 22.24 4.91 -21.70
C GLU A 181 23.37 5.32 -20.74
N PHE A 182 23.47 6.62 -20.40
CA PHE A 182 24.43 7.12 -19.42
C PHE A 182 23.94 6.90 -17.98
N GLU A 183 22.64 6.66 -17.76
CA GLU A 183 22.03 6.35 -16.45
C GLU A 183 22.24 4.87 -16.06
N ASP A 184 23.50 4.41 -16.13
CA ASP A 184 23.90 3.04 -15.79
C ASP A 184 24.37 2.96 -14.33
N PHE A 185 23.50 2.45 -13.44
CA PHE A 185 23.77 2.29 -12.01
C PHE A 185 24.98 1.42 -11.65
N SER A 186 25.62 0.76 -12.63
CA SER A 186 26.85 -0.02 -12.42
C SER A 186 28.14 0.78 -12.64
N LYS A 187 28.05 2.03 -13.11
CA LYS A 187 29.18 2.91 -13.42
C LYS A 187 29.31 4.07 -12.41
N ASP A 188 30.39 4.82 -12.52
CA ASP A 188 30.57 6.06 -11.76
C ASP A 188 29.60 7.13 -12.28
N ALA A 189 28.64 7.52 -11.45
CA ALA A 189 27.59 8.44 -11.83
C ALA A 189 28.04 9.92 -11.82
N THR A 190 29.23 10.23 -11.30
CA THR A 190 29.77 11.60 -11.31
C THR A 190 29.97 12.15 -12.73
N GLU A 191 30.12 11.27 -13.73
CA GLU A 191 30.18 11.62 -15.15
C GLU A 191 28.91 12.34 -15.65
N LEU A 192 27.75 12.08 -15.03
CA LEU A 192 26.50 12.79 -15.35
C LEU A 192 26.58 14.26 -14.94
N ASP A 193 27.18 14.55 -13.78
CA ASP A 193 27.37 15.91 -13.27
C ASP A 193 28.44 16.64 -14.09
N TYR A 194 29.57 15.97 -14.41
CA TYR A 194 30.61 16.52 -15.27
C TYR A 194 30.07 16.89 -16.66
N TRP A 195 29.22 16.04 -17.24
CA TRP A 195 28.58 16.33 -18.53
C TRP A 195 27.82 17.66 -18.50
N VAL A 196 27.06 17.90 -17.42
CA VAL A 196 26.29 19.15 -17.24
C VAL A 196 27.24 20.34 -17.13
N PHE A 197 28.26 20.25 -16.27
CA PHE A 197 29.23 21.33 -16.11
C PHE A 197 29.99 21.63 -17.41
N ASP A 198 30.40 20.61 -18.16
CA ASP A 198 31.10 20.79 -19.44
C ASP A 198 30.23 21.45 -20.51
N ARG A 199 28.93 21.16 -20.54
CA ARG A 199 27.99 21.83 -21.44
C ARG A 199 27.80 23.30 -21.12
N VAL A 200 27.75 23.66 -19.85
CA VAL A 200 27.69 25.05 -19.41
C VAL A 200 28.98 25.78 -19.79
N LYS A 201 30.14 25.18 -19.51
CA LYS A 201 31.46 25.71 -19.90
C LYS A 201 31.54 25.93 -21.42
N ALA A 202 31.03 24.98 -22.21
CA ALA A 202 30.99 25.08 -23.66
C ALA A 202 30.09 26.21 -24.17
N LEU A 203 28.92 26.44 -23.55
CA LEU A 203 28.03 27.55 -23.89
C LEU A 203 28.71 28.90 -23.71
N PHE A 204 29.27 29.16 -22.53
CA PHE A 204 29.94 30.43 -22.23
C PHE A 204 31.19 30.64 -23.08
N LYS A 205 31.94 29.57 -23.37
CA LYS A 205 33.06 29.62 -24.30
C LYS A 205 32.62 29.94 -25.73
N ALA A 206 31.50 29.37 -26.20
CA ALA A 206 30.97 29.67 -27.52
C ALA A 206 30.56 31.15 -27.63
N ALA A 207 29.97 31.71 -26.56
CA ALA A 207 29.56 33.11 -26.49
C ALA A 207 30.73 34.10 -26.67
N GLU A 208 31.98 33.71 -26.36
CA GLU A 208 33.15 34.56 -26.64
C GLU A 208 33.35 34.84 -28.14
N THR A 209 32.79 33.99 -29.02
CA THR A 209 32.92 34.11 -30.49
C THR A 209 31.58 34.29 -31.21
N ASP A 210 30.48 33.80 -30.64
CA ASP A 210 29.13 33.98 -31.17
C ASP A 210 28.46 35.22 -30.56
N THR A 211 28.52 36.32 -31.31
CA THR A 211 27.92 37.61 -30.90
C THR A 211 26.41 37.55 -30.65
N ALA A 212 25.68 36.65 -31.32
CA ALA A 212 24.24 36.52 -31.12
C ALA A 212 23.94 35.78 -29.81
N LEU A 213 24.74 34.75 -29.50
CA LEU A 213 24.65 34.04 -28.22
C LEU A 213 25.06 34.94 -27.05
N ASP A 214 26.16 35.69 -27.15
CA ASP A 214 26.57 36.66 -26.11
C ASP A 214 25.47 37.70 -25.85
N ALA A 215 24.86 38.24 -26.92
CA ALA A 215 23.76 39.18 -26.80
C ALA A 215 22.54 38.58 -26.11
N ARG A 216 22.21 37.30 -26.35
CA ARG A 216 21.12 36.59 -25.67
C ARG A 216 21.43 36.35 -24.19
N LEU A 217 22.64 35.92 -23.86
CA LEU A 217 23.08 35.66 -22.49
C LEU A 217 23.07 36.93 -21.63
N ARG A 218 23.32 38.10 -22.22
CA ARG A 218 23.33 39.40 -21.53
C ARG A 218 21.97 40.07 -21.40
N GLN A 219 20.88 39.43 -21.81
CA GLN A 219 19.52 39.94 -21.59
C GLN A 219 19.10 39.87 -20.12
N ASP A 220 17.95 40.48 -19.79
CA ASP A 220 17.29 40.35 -18.50
C ASP A 220 16.35 39.13 -18.46
N LYS A 221 15.98 38.71 -17.24
CA LYS A 221 15.03 37.61 -16.98
C LYS A 221 15.51 36.27 -17.53
N ILE A 222 16.81 36.06 -17.44
CA ILE A 222 17.47 34.84 -17.87
C ILE A 222 17.49 33.83 -16.72
N VAL A 223 17.23 32.56 -17.04
CA VAL A 223 17.37 31.45 -16.11
C VAL A 223 18.34 30.42 -16.65
N PHE A 224 19.23 29.93 -15.79
CA PHE A 224 20.08 28.76 -16.06
C PHE A 224 19.66 27.65 -15.10
N PHE A 225 19.36 26.46 -15.62
CA PHE A 225 18.98 25.30 -14.82
C PHE A 225 19.97 24.16 -15.04
N LEU A 226 20.64 23.76 -13.97
CA LEU A 226 21.57 22.65 -13.96
C LEU A 226 21.00 21.54 -13.08
N HIS A 227 20.60 20.44 -13.72
CA HIS A 227 20.10 19.25 -13.08
C HIS A 227 21.21 18.21 -12.93
N LEU A 228 21.66 17.99 -11.70
CA LEU A 228 22.82 17.16 -11.36
C LEU A 228 22.35 15.82 -10.77
N LEU A 229 22.24 14.79 -11.61
CA LEU A 229 21.67 13.47 -11.29
C LEU A 229 22.64 12.52 -10.57
N GLY A 230 23.94 12.83 -10.53
CA GLY A 230 24.96 11.88 -10.05
C GLY A 230 24.74 11.42 -8.61
N LEU A 231 24.27 12.33 -7.75
CA LEU A 231 24.00 12.03 -6.33
C LEU A 231 22.87 11.01 -6.14
N ASP A 232 21.72 11.18 -6.80
CA ASP A 232 20.62 10.23 -6.74
C ASP A 232 21.02 8.84 -7.25
N THR A 233 21.64 8.81 -8.44
CA THR A 233 22.13 7.55 -9.05
C THR A 233 23.10 6.82 -8.12
N THR A 234 24.03 7.57 -7.51
CA THR A 234 24.99 7.02 -6.55
C THR A 234 24.30 6.59 -5.24
N GLY A 235 23.27 7.31 -4.80
CA GLY A 235 22.48 6.99 -3.62
C GLY A 235 21.74 5.66 -3.77
N HIS A 236 21.10 5.43 -4.91
CA HIS A 236 20.46 4.14 -5.25
C HIS A 236 21.46 2.99 -5.34
N ALA A 237 22.61 3.22 -5.96
CA ALA A 237 23.61 2.17 -6.18
C ALA A 237 24.39 1.80 -4.90
N TYR A 238 24.78 2.80 -4.11
CA TYR A 238 25.77 2.62 -3.03
C TYR A 238 25.28 3.02 -1.64
N ARG A 239 24.10 3.64 -1.51
CA ARG A 239 23.50 4.19 -0.28
C ARG A 239 24.12 5.54 0.15
N PRO A 240 23.36 6.42 0.85
CA PRO A 240 23.81 7.78 1.22
C PRO A 240 24.98 7.88 2.21
N TYR A 241 25.34 6.78 2.87
CA TYR A 241 26.48 6.72 3.80
C TYR A 241 27.77 6.18 3.15
N SER A 242 27.72 5.81 1.86
CA SER A 242 28.86 5.26 1.14
C SER A 242 29.93 6.30 0.84
N LYS A 243 31.17 5.85 0.59
CA LYS A 243 32.25 6.74 0.17
C LYS A 243 31.95 7.34 -1.20
N GLU A 244 31.31 6.57 -2.06
CA GLU A 244 30.91 6.95 -3.40
C GLU A 244 29.94 8.15 -3.35
N TYR A 245 28.87 8.06 -2.55
CA TYR A 245 27.90 9.15 -2.39
C TYR A 245 28.54 10.40 -1.77
N LEU A 246 29.33 10.22 -0.70
CA LEU A 246 30.04 11.31 -0.04
C LEU A 246 31.08 11.96 -0.97
N HIS A 247 31.75 11.19 -1.84
CA HIS A 247 32.66 11.72 -2.84
C HIS A 247 31.92 12.54 -3.89
N ASN A 248 30.76 12.07 -4.36
CA ASN A 248 29.94 12.80 -5.32
C ASN A 248 29.50 14.17 -4.77
N ILE A 249 29.26 14.31 -3.45
CA ILE A 249 28.99 15.62 -2.83
C ILE A 249 30.15 16.59 -3.07
N LYS A 250 31.41 16.14 -2.94
CA LYS A 250 32.59 16.98 -3.23
C LYS A 250 32.66 17.35 -4.71
N VAL A 251 32.33 16.43 -5.61
CA VAL A 251 32.32 16.68 -7.06
C VAL A 251 31.30 17.77 -7.41
N VAL A 252 30.08 17.67 -6.85
CA VAL A 252 29.03 18.68 -7.05
C VAL A 252 29.44 20.03 -6.46
N ASP A 253 29.97 20.08 -5.23
CA ASP A 253 30.44 21.33 -4.60
C ASP A 253 31.50 22.04 -5.45
N GLU A 254 32.48 21.30 -5.96
CA GLU A 254 33.55 21.83 -6.79
C GLU A 254 33.05 22.31 -8.16
N GLY A 255 32.18 21.54 -8.81
CA GLY A 255 31.57 21.96 -10.08
C GLY A 255 30.71 23.21 -9.92
N VAL A 256 29.92 23.31 -8.84
CA VAL A 256 29.14 24.51 -8.52
C VAL A 256 30.05 25.71 -8.28
N ARG A 257 31.19 25.53 -7.59
CA ARG A 257 32.20 26.59 -7.42
C ARG A 257 32.72 27.09 -8.77
N GLU A 258 33.18 26.18 -9.63
CA GLU A 258 33.75 26.52 -10.93
C GLU A 258 32.75 27.26 -11.84
N ILE A 259 31.50 26.79 -11.92
CA ILE A 259 30.47 27.44 -12.75
C ILE A 259 30.10 28.81 -12.17
N THR A 260 30.00 28.94 -10.85
CA THR A 260 29.71 30.23 -10.20
C THR A 260 30.79 31.27 -10.53
N GLU A 261 32.07 30.92 -10.33
CA GLU A 261 33.21 31.80 -10.64
C GLU A 261 33.27 32.16 -12.13
N MET A 262 32.96 31.20 -13.02
CA MET A 262 32.89 31.45 -14.47
C MET A 262 31.81 32.47 -14.81
N ILE A 263 30.60 32.29 -14.29
CA ILE A 263 29.46 33.17 -14.56
C ILE A 263 29.76 34.57 -14.03
N GLU A 264 30.22 34.69 -12.79
CA GLU A 264 30.60 35.99 -12.20
C GLU A 264 31.68 36.70 -13.04
N LYS A 265 32.69 35.96 -13.51
CA LYS A 265 33.75 36.50 -14.36
C LYS A 265 33.25 36.93 -15.75
N PHE A 266 32.38 36.14 -16.38
CA PHE A 266 31.89 36.40 -17.74
C PHE A 266 31.05 37.68 -17.81
N TYR A 267 30.20 37.89 -16.79
CA TYR A 267 29.35 39.07 -16.75
C TYR A 267 30.05 40.28 -16.13
N GLY A 268 30.90 40.07 -15.12
CA GLY A 268 31.62 41.15 -14.45
C GLY A 268 30.70 42.16 -13.76
N ASP A 269 29.50 41.72 -13.37
CA ASP A 269 28.50 42.50 -12.65
C ASP A 269 28.04 41.77 -11.39
N GLU A 270 27.31 42.46 -10.51
CA GLU A 270 26.69 41.89 -9.31
C GLU A 270 25.19 41.64 -9.53
N GLU A 271 24.77 41.28 -10.75
CA GLU A 271 23.36 41.16 -11.15
C GLU A 271 22.90 39.70 -11.35
N THR A 272 23.62 38.73 -10.76
CA THR A 272 23.28 37.29 -10.79
C THR A 272 22.85 36.80 -9.42
N ALA A 273 21.72 36.10 -9.36
CA ALA A 273 21.28 35.35 -8.20
C ALA A 273 21.50 33.85 -8.40
N PHE A 274 21.85 33.14 -7.32
CA PHE A 274 22.10 31.71 -7.33
C PHE A 274 21.23 31.02 -6.28
N VAL A 275 20.67 29.87 -6.65
CA VAL A 275 19.90 28.98 -5.77
C VAL A 275 20.42 27.57 -5.94
N PHE A 276 20.86 26.95 -4.84
CA PHE A 276 21.26 25.55 -4.77
C PHE A 276 20.29 24.79 -3.87
N THR A 277 19.74 23.68 -4.37
CA THR A 277 18.83 22.82 -3.61
C THR A 277 18.80 21.39 -4.13
N ALA A 278 17.87 20.58 -3.64
CA ALA A 278 17.54 19.26 -4.16
C ALA A 278 16.01 19.11 -4.26
N ASP A 279 15.57 18.20 -5.11
CA ASP A 279 14.17 17.81 -5.32
C ASP A 279 13.68 16.84 -4.24
N HIS A 280 14.53 15.92 -3.80
CA HIS A 280 14.35 15.08 -2.63
C HIS A 280 15.68 14.70 -1.98
N GLY A 281 15.60 14.05 -0.82
CA GLY A 281 16.74 13.35 -0.21
C GLY A 281 16.69 11.86 -0.51
N MET A 282 17.23 11.04 0.40
CA MET A 282 17.38 9.61 0.19
C MET A 282 17.44 8.86 1.52
N SER A 283 16.73 7.74 1.62
CA SER A 283 16.77 6.92 2.83
C SER A 283 18.09 6.16 2.90
N ASP A 284 18.44 5.64 4.09
CA ASP A 284 19.62 4.80 4.26
C ASP A 284 19.59 3.52 3.40
N TRP A 285 18.45 3.16 2.82
CA TRP A 285 18.30 2.04 1.88
C TRP A 285 18.64 2.40 0.43
N GLY A 286 19.04 3.65 0.15
CA GLY A 286 19.22 4.11 -1.21
C GLY A 286 17.91 3.99 -1.99
N SER A 287 16.83 4.45 -1.37
CA SER A 287 15.50 4.54 -1.97
C SER A 287 14.80 5.79 -1.46
N HIS A 288 13.92 6.34 -2.28
CA HIS A 288 13.05 7.47 -1.97
C HIS A 288 11.64 7.15 -2.51
N GLY A 289 10.72 8.11 -2.41
CA GLY A 289 9.31 7.98 -2.81
C GLY A 289 8.36 7.90 -1.61
N ASP A 290 8.90 7.75 -0.39
CA ASP A 290 8.19 7.76 0.88
C ASP A 290 8.50 9.02 1.71
N GLY A 291 7.67 9.33 2.72
CA GLY A 291 7.82 10.56 3.50
C GLY A 291 8.73 10.43 4.72
N HIS A 292 9.70 9.53 4.68
CA HIS A 292 10.77 9.53 5.67
C HIS A 292 11.45 10.92 5.71
N PRO A 293 11.82 11.45 6.89
CA PRO A 293 12.48 12.76 7.02
C PRO A 293 13.72 12.92 6.13
N ASP A 294 14.50 11.85 5.97
CA ASP A 294 15.71 11.88 5.12
C ASP A 294 15.39 12.01 3.62
N ASN A 295 14.18 11.65 3.20
CA ASN A 295 13.72 11.85 1.82
C ASN A 295 13.09 13.23 1.63
N THR A 296 12.51 13.78 2.70
CA THR A 296 11.70 15.01 2.64
C THR A 296 12.45 16.30 2.94
N ARG A 297 13.71 16.21 3.41
CA ARG A 297 14.53 17.36 3.81
C ARG A 297 15.71 17.55 2.86
N THR A 298 15.63 18.61 2.08
CA THR A 298 16.62 18.99 1.07
C THR A 298 17.35 20.27 1.50
N PRO A 299 18.64 20.45 1.16
CA PRO A 299 19.33 21.69 1.46
C PRO A 299 18.73 22.83 0.63
N LEU A 300 18.70 24.05 1.16
CA LEU A 300 18.41 25.26 0.38
C LEU A 300 19.41 26.34 0.73
N ILE A 301 20.17 26.79 -0.28
CA ILE A 301 21.18 27.84 -0.14
C ILE A 301 20.96 28.83 -1.28
N ALA A 302 20.79 30.12 -0.95
CA ALA A 302 20.69 31.17 -1.95
C ALA A 302 21.73 32.26 -1.67
N TRP A 303 22.32 32.82 -2.73
CA TRP A 303 23.29 33.92 -2.65
C TRP A 303 23.28 34.78 -3.91
N GLY A 304 24.02 35.90 -3.87
CA GLY A 304 24.13 36.83 -5.00
C GLY A 304 23.11 37.97 -4.95
N ALA A 305 22.76 38.49 -6.11
CA ALA A 305 21.93 39.68 -6.27
C ALA A 305 20.54 39.50 -5.66
N GLY A 306 20.11 40.47 -4.84
CA GLY A 306 18.78 40.44 -4.20
C GLY A 306 18.62 39.50 -2.99
N VAL A 307 19.64 38.69 -2.66
CA VAL A 307 19.59 37.72 -1.55
C VAL A 307 20.16 38.32 -0.26
N ALA A 308 19.48 38.07 0.86
CA ALA A 308 19.91 38.53 2.18
C ALA A 308 21.23 37.87 2.64
N LYS A 309 22.01 38.64 3.40
CA LYS A 309 23.26 38.17 4.04
C LYS A 309 22.97 37.30 5.27
N PRO A 310 23.93 36.46 5.71
CA PRO A 310 23.76 35.59 6.87
C PRO A 310 23.46 36.40 8.14
N VAL A 311 22.50 35.94 8.93
CA VAL A 311 22.20 36.50 10.26
C VAL A 311 22.84 35.59 11.31
N THR A 312 23.82 36.11 12.05
CA THR A 312 24.58 35.34 13.03
C THR A 312 24.36 35.84 14.46
N VAL A 313 24.48 34.93 15.43
CA VAL A 313 24.44 35.24 16.86
C VAL A 313 25.82 35.02 17.49
N GLY A 314 26.25 35.94 18.36
CA GLY A 314 27.56 35.86 19.01
C GLY A 314 27.68 34.78 20.11
N GLY A 315 26.55 34.18 20.51
CA GLY A 315 26.49 33.08 21.49
C GLY A 315 25.06 32.57 21.66
N GLY A 316 24.92 31.27 21.93
CA GLY A 316 23.62 30.58 21.96
C GLY A 316 23.21 30.02 20.59
N LEU A 317 22.00 29.47 20.53
CA LEU A 317 21.42 28.86 19.34
C LEU A 317 20.71 29.94 18.50
N ALA A 318 21.10 30.11 17.24
CA ALA A 318 20.35 30.92 16.28
C ALA A 318 18.98 30.27 16.00
N SER A 319 18.00 31.06 15.56
CA SER A 319 16.65 30.54 15.29
C SER A 319 16.66 29.54 14.12
N GLY A 320 15.76 28.56 14.20
CA GLY A 320 15.61 27.51 13.18
C GLY A 320 16.40 26.25 13.47
N HIS A 321 17.04 26.12 14.64
CA HIS A 321 17.79 24.92 15.04
C HIS A 321 17.18 24.19 16.24
N GLU A 322 16.01 24.61 16.71
CA GLU A 322 15.35 24.14 17.94
C GLU A 322 14.91 22.66 17.85
N ASP A 323 14.82 22.11 16.64
CA ASP A 323 14.44 20.73 16.37
C ASP A 323 15.56 19.71 16.60
N GLY A 324 16.81 20.17 16.81
CA GLY A 324 17.99 19.32 16.99
C GLY A 324 18.51 18.63 15.73
N PHE A 325 17.83 18.79 14.58
CA PHE A 325 18.17 18.11 13.32
C PHE A 325 19.57 18.49 12.82
N SER A 326 19.95 19.75 12.99
CA SER A 326 21.22 20.32 12.53
C SER A 326 22.31 20.43 13.61
N SER A 327 22.17 19.67 14.71
CA SER A 327 23.03 19.78 15.89
C SER A 327 24.51 19.45 15.62
N ASP A 328 24.78 18.63 14.59
CA ASP A 328 26.12 18.20 14.20
C ASP A 328 26.68 18.93 12.96
N TRP A 329 25.95 19.91 12.41
CA TRP A 329 26.38 20.67 11.22
C TRP A 329 27.42 21.76 11.53
N LYS A 330 27.53 22.13 12.82
CA LYS A 330 28.32 23.27 13.31
C LYS A 330 27.92 24.59 12.62
N LEU A 331 26.62 24.79 12.42
CA LEU A 331 26.02 26.00 11.83
C LEU A 331 24.98 26.64 12.76
N ASP A 332 24.92 26.18 14.01
CA ASP A 332 24.00 26.59 15.07
C ASP A 332 24.06 28.08 15.44
N HIS A 333 25.10 28.79 15.02
CA HIS A 333 25.30 30.23 15.20
C HIS A 333 24.78 31.08 14.02
N VAL A 334 24.30 30.46 12.93
CA VAL A 334 23.76 31.14 11.74
C VAL A 334 22.27 30.81 11.64
N GLN A 335 21.41 31.80 11.48
CA GLN A 335 19.96 31.57 11.38
C GLN A 335 19.58 30.65 10.20
N ARG A 336 18.87 29.56 10.51
CA ARG A 336 18.30 28.61 9.54
C ARG A 336 16.87 29.03 9.18
N ASN A 337 16.57 29.16 7.89
CA ASN A 337 15.26 29.62 7.40
C ASN A 337 14.61 28.52 6.55
N ASP A 338 13.85 27.63 7.18
CA ASP A 338 13.20 26.53 6.47
C ASP A 338 12.00 27.01 5.65
N VAL A 339 11.75 26.36 4.52
CA VAL A 339 10.67 26.70 3.59
C VAL A 339 9.93 25.45 3.12
N ALA A 340 8.69 25.61 2.65
CA ALA A 340 8.06 24.57 1.85
C ALA A 340 8.69 24.57 0.46
N GLN A 341 8.85 23.39 -0.17
CA GLN A 341 9.54 23.31 -1.46
C GLN A 341 8.90 24.18 -2.56
N ALA A 342 7.58 24.38 -2.54
CA ALA A 342 6.87 25.25 -3.48
C ALA A 342 7.26 26.73 -3.34
N ASP A 343 7.73 27.16 -2.18
CA ASP A 343 8.13 28.55 -1.91
C ASP A 343 9.35 28.95 -2.76
N VAL A 344 10.18 27.98 -3.15
CA VAL A 344 11.38 28.19 -3.97
C VAL A 344 11.01 28.80 -5.33
N ALA A 345 9.88 28.42 -5.92
CA ALA A 345 9.41 29.00 -7.18
C ALA A 345 9.13 30.51 -7.05
N THR A 346 8.49 30.92 -5.94
CA THR A 346 8.23 32.35 -5.68
C THR A 346 9.50 33.12 -5.36
N LEU A 347 10.45 32.50 -4.65
CA LEU A 347 11.78 33.09 -4.42
C LEU A 347 12.49 33.37 -5.75
N MET A 348 12.55 32.37 -6.64
CA MET A 348 13.19 32.50 -7.96
C MET A 348 12.52 33.56 -8.82
N ALA A 349 11.18 33.56 -8.89
CA ALA A 349 10.41 34.53 -9.66
C ALA A 349 10.63 35.96 -9.15
N TYR A 350 10.69 36.16 -7.82
CA TYR A 350 10.99 37.47 -7.25
C TYR A 350 12.40 37.94 -7.61
N LEU A 351 13.41 37.09 -7.40
CA LEU A 351 14.82 37.42 -7.64
C LEU A 351 15.06 37.81 -9.10
N ALA A 352 14.52 37.05 -10.05
CA ALA A 352 14.67 37.31 -11.49
C ALA A 352 13.69 38.36 -12.05
N GLY A 353 12.82 38.95 -11.23
CA GLY A 353 11.83 39.95 -11.66
C GLY A 353 10.80 39.42 -12.66
N LEU A 354 10.38 38.18 -12.45
CA LEU A 354 9.41 37.47 -13.28
C LEU A 354 7.99 37.67 -12.75
N GLU A 355 7.01 37.23 -13.55
CA GLU A 355 5.69 36.93 -13.02
C GLU A 355 5.78 35.68 -12.13
N PHE A 356 5.02 35.64 -11.04
CA PHE A 356 4.86 34.40 -10.29
C PHE A 356 4.12 33.36 -11.17
N PRO A 357 4.54 32.08 -11.17
CA PRO A 357 3.80 31.04 -11.88
C PRO A 357 2.35 31.01 -11.44
N VAL A 358 1.40 30.92 -12.38
CA VAL A 358 -0.03 31.20 -12.09
C VAL A 358 -0.75 30.12 -11.27
N ASN A 359 -0.12 28.96 -11.07
CA ASN A 359 -0.63 27.87 -10.24
C ASN A 359 0.22 27.69 -8.97
N SER A 360 1.03 28.70 -8.61
CA SER A 360 1.97 28.58 -7.50
C SER A 360 1.22 28.70 -6.19
N VAL A 361 1.35 27.70 -5.33
CA VAL A 361 0.91 27.78 -3.93
C VAL A 361 2.02 28.25 -2.99
N GLY A 362 3.19 28.60 -3.53
CA GLY A 362 4.34 29.04 -2.76
C GLY A 362 4.11 30.38 -2.05
N GLU A 363 4.62 30.46 -0.82
CA GLU A 363 4.65 31.68 -0.01
C GLU A 363 6.05 32.32 -0.10
N LEU A 364 6.13 33.60 -0.48
CA LEU A 364 7.41 34.27 -0.70
C LEU A 364 8.27 34.31 0.58
N PRO A 365 9.45 33.66 0.63
CA PRO A 365 10.22 33.57 1.87
C PRO A 365 11.01 34.85 2.13
N LEU A 366 10.37 35.81 2.81
CA LEU A 366 10.93 37.14 3.10
C LEU A 366 12.31 37.18 3.79
N PRO A 367 12.71 36.20 4.63
CA PRO A 367 14.06 36.16 5.19
C PRO A 367 15.17 36.07 4.13
N TYR A 368 14.90 35.47 2.98
CA TYR A 368 15.86 35.33 1.88
C TYR A 368 16.09 36.63 1.10
N LEU A 369 15.26 37.66 1.29
CA LEU A 369 15.26 38.86 0.45
C LEU A 369 16.07 40.01 1.08
N ALA A 370 17.08 40.50 0.35
CA ALA A 370 17.77 41.76 0.63
C ALA A 370 16.94 42.97 0.17
N ALA A 371 15.78 43.15 0.80
CA ALA A 371 14.79 44.16 0.44
C ALA A 371 14.32 44.96 1.66
N ASN A 372 13.96 46.23 1.46
CA ASN A 372 13.39 47.06 2.52
C ASN A 372 11.91 46.73 2.78
N GLY A 373 11.33 47.28 3.85
CA GLY A 373 9.95 47.01 4.23
C GLY A 373 8.91 47.32 3.15
N LYS A 374 9.14 48.37 2.34
CA LYS A 374 8.23 48.75 1.24
C LYS A 374 8.23 47.72 0.13
N GLU A 375 9.41 47.28 -0.28
CA GLU A 375 9.60 46.25 -1.30
C GLU A 375 9.01 44.91 -0.85
N LYS A 376 9.30 44.49 0.39
CA LYS A 376 8.72 43.27 0.97
C LYS A 376 7.19 43.34 1.01
N ALA A 377 6.61 44.47 1.42
CA ALA A 377 5.15 44.64 1.46
C ALA A 377 4.52 44.59 0.06
N LYS A 378 5.15 45.22 -0.95
CA LYS A 378 4.69 45.13 -2.35
C LYS A 378 4.79 43.71 -2.90
N ALA A 379 5.87 42.99 -2.59
CA ALA A 379 6.07 41.62 -3.03
C ALA A 379 5.01 40.68 -2.44
N MET A 380 4.74 40.81 -1.13
CA MET A 380 3.67 40.06 -0.46
C MET A 380 2.28 40.37 -1.02
N LEU A 381 1.99 41.64 -1.36
CA LEU A 381 0.73 42.00 -2.03
C LEU A 381 0.58 41.28 -3.37
N VAL A 382 1.65 41.15 -4.14
CA VAL A 382 1.62 40.49 -5.46
C VAL A 382 1.46 38.98 -5.31
N ASN A 383 2.15 38.34 -4.35
CA ASN A 383 1.97 36.93 -4.03
C ASN A 383 0.52 36.65 -3.58
N ALA A 384 -0.08 37.53 -2.76
CA ALA A 384 -1.49 37.45 -2.40
C ALA A 384 -2.43 37.58 -3.61
N LYS A 385 -2.12 38.46 -4.57
CA LYS A 385 -2.93 38.61 -5.81
C LYS A 385 -2.89 37.36 -6.68
N GLU A 386 -1.73 36.73 -6.82
CA GLU A 386 -1.57 35.51 -7.62
C GLU A 386 -2.36 34.34 -7.00
N ILE A 387 -2.20 34.07 -5.70
CA ILE A 387 -2.95 33.00 -5.01
C ILE A 387 -4.47 33.26 -5.04
N LEU A 388 -4.91 34.51 -4.88
CA LEU A 388 -6.33 34.85 -4.96
C LEU A 388 -6.90 34.75 -6.37
N GLU A 389 -6.09 34.88 -7.42
CA GLU A 389 -6.57 34.69 -8.78
C GLU A 389 -6.95 33.23 -9.03
N MET A 390 -6.18 32.27 -8.51
CA MET A 390 -6.57 30.86 -8.49
C MET A 390 -7.96 30.69 -7.85
N TYR A 391 -8.15 31.28 -6.66
CA TYR A 391 -9.42 31.23 -5.94
C TYR A 391 -10.58 31.80 -6.76
N ASN A 392 -10.40 33.00 -7.32
CA ASN A 392 -11.45 33.71 -8.06
C ASN A 392 -11.89 32.92 -9.30
N VAL A 393 -10.94 32.37 -10.07
CA VAL A 393 -11.26 31.57 -11.25
C VAL A 393 -11.99 30.29 -10.84
N LYS A 394 -11.52 29.59 -9.81
CA LYS A 394 -12.18 28.36 -9.32
C LYS A 394 -13.57 28.63 -8.76
N GLU A 395 -13.76 29.77 -8.09
CA GLU A 395 -15.06 30.19 -7.58
C GLU A 395 -16.05 30.44 -8.73
N GLN A 396 -15.60 31.10 -9.80
CA GLN A 396 -16.42 31.33 -10.99
C GLN A 396 -16.81 30.02 -11.68
N GLU A 397 -15.88 29.06 -11.80
CA GLU A 397 -16.20 27.72 -12.30
C GLU A 397 -17.32 27.07 -11.49
N LYS A 398 -17.22 27.08 -10.16
CA LYS A 398 -18.23 26.50 -9.28
C LYS A 398 -19.55 27.26 -9.30
N LEU A 399 -19.53 28.59 -9.36
CA LEU A 399 -20.73 29.41 -9.53
C LEU A 399 -21.49 29.09 -10.83
N ALA A 400 -20.76 28.76 -11.90
CA ALA A 400 -21.34 28.46 -13.20
C ALA A 400 -22.05 27.08 -13.25
N THR A 401 -21.62 26.12 -12.44
CA THR A 401 -22.13 24.75 -12.47
C THR A 401 -23.06 24.41 -11.29
N GLU A 402 -22.87 25.02 -10.12
CA GLU A 402 -23.60 24.64 -8.91
C GLU A 402 -25.00 25.27 -8.84
N LEU A 403 -26.05 24.44 -8.83
CA LEU A 403 -27.44 24.89 -8.65
C LEU A 403 -27.66 25.69 -7.35
N ARG A 404 -26.87 25.39 -6.31
CA ARG A 404 -26.88 26.11 -5.04
C ARG A 404 -25.46 26.29 -4.52
N TYR A 405 -24.75 27.22 -5.15
CA TYR A 405 -23.43 27.63 -4.68
C TYR A 405 -23.46 28.16 -3.23
N ARG A 406 -22.43 27.84 -2.46
CA ARG A 406 -22.16 28.36 -1.12
C ARG A 406 -20.76 28.94 -1.11
N ALA A 407 -20.65 30.23 -0.78
CA ALA A 407 -19.37 30.92 -0.71
C ALA A 407 -18.50 30.40 0.44
N TYR A 408 -17.18 30.51 0.28
CA TYR A 408 -16.23 30.24 1.36
C TYR A 408 -16.47 31.22 2.51
N ARG A 409 -16.58 30.70 3.75
CA ARG A 409 -16.93 31.53 4.91
C ARG A 409 -15.96 32.68 5.15
N GLY A 410 -14.67 32.52 4.84
CA GLY A 410 -13.65 33.56 5.00
C GLY A 410 -13.84 34.79 4.10
N PHE A 411 -14.64 34.65 3.02
CA PHE A 411 -14.90 35.69 2.02
C PHE A 411 -16.41 36.02 1.86
N ALA A 412 -17.27 35.45 2.69
CA ALA A 412 -18.73 35.59 2.55
C ALA A 412 -19.30 36.93 3.05
N GLY A 413 -18.55 37.70 3.86
CA GLY A 413 -18.99 39.02 4.35
C GLY A 413 -18.67 40.15 3.36
N GLU A 414 -19.52 41.18 3.29
CA GLU A 414 -19.35 42.31 2.35
C GLU A 414 -17.98 43.01 2.49
N GLU A 415 -17.53 43.26 3.73
CA GLU A 415 -16.20 43.86 4.00
C GLU A 415 -15.05 42.83 4.02
N GLN A 416 -15.36 41.54 3.86
CA GLN A 416 -14.39 40.45 3.95
C GLN A 416 -13.99 39.89 2.59
N THR A 417 -14.52 40.43 1.50
CA THR A 417 -14.22 39.98 0.14
C THR A 417 -12.73 40.12 -0.20
N PRO A 418 -12.20 39.29 -1.13
CA PRO A 418 -10.81 39.40 -1.58
C PRO A 418 -10.45 40.82 -2.05
N VAL A 419 -11.38 41.50 -2.74
CA VAL A 419 -11.19 42.87 -3.25
C VAL A 419 -10.99 43.88 -2.12
N HIS A 420 -11.84 43.84 -1.08
CA HIS A 420 -11.71 44.74 0.06
C HIS A 420 -10.40 44.52 0.83
N ARG A 421 -9.99 43.26 1.02
CA ARG A 421 -8.73 42.93 1.72
C ARG A 421 -7.48 43.34 0.94
N LEU A 422 -7.49 43.20 -0.39
CA LEU A 422 -6.41 43.70 -1.25
C LEU A 422 -6.30 45.22 -1.19
N ALA A 423 -7.44 45.93 -1.25
CA ALA A 423 -7.47 47.39 -1.14
C ALA A 423 -6.94 47.89 0.23
N GLU A 424 -7.20 47.14 1.30
CA GLU A 424 -6.68 47.44 2.63
C GLU A 424 -5.15 47.29 2.70
N ILE A 425 -4.58 46.24 2.11
CA ILE A 425 -3.11 46.07 2.03
C ILE A 425 -2.49 47.23 1.24
N GLU A 426 -3.09 47.62 0.10
CA GLU A 426 -2.64 48.77 -0.69
C GLU A 426 -2.69 50.07 0.12
N ARG A 427 -3.76 50.27 0.92
CA ARG A 427 -3.90 51.41 1.83
C ARG A 427 -2.85 51.42 2.94
N LEU A 428 -2.50 50.26 3.51
CA LEU A 428 -1.45 50.14 4.52
C LEU A 428 -0.07 50.48 3.93
N ILE A 429 0.21 50.01 2.71
CA ILE A 429 1.44 50.35 1.98
C ILE A 429 1.49 51.86 1.70
N SER A 430 0.39 52.48 1.27
CA SER A 430 0.36 53.92 1.00
C SER A 430 0.54 54.77 2.26
N LYS A 431 0.13 54.25 3.43
CA LYS A 431 0.36 54.87 4.74
C LYS A 431 1.72 54.53 5.37
N VAL A 432 2.62 53.84 4.64
CA VAL A 432 3.97 53.47 5.13
C VAL A 432 3.91 52.47 6.31
N GLN A 433 2.78 51.77 6.50
CA GLN A 433 2.58 50.75 7.54
C GLN A 433 3.00 49.37 7.05
N TYR A 434 4.26 49.22 6.62
CA TYR A 434 4.72 48.03 5.89
C TYR A 434 4.63 46.73 6.70
N ARG A 435 4.91 46.77 8.00
CA ARG A 435 4.86 45.58 8.86
C ARG A 435 3.45 45.02 8.99
N GLU A 436 2.48 45.91 9.11
CA GLU A 436 1.05 45.57 9.13
C GLU A 436 0.61 45.07 7.76
N ALA A 437 0.99 45.76 6.66
CA ALA A 437 0.70 45.32 5.30
C ALA A 437 1.22 43.90 5.00
N ILE A 438 2.44 43.58 5.42
CA ILE A 438 3.02 42.22 5.27
C ILE A 438 2.19 41.20 6.05
N SER A 439 1.86 41.50 7.31
CA SER A 439 1.05 40.59 8.14
C SER A 439 -0.37 40.39 7.58
N THR A 440 -1.00 41.44 7.03
CA THR A 440 -2.32 41.36 6.41
C THR A 440 -2.28 40.59 5.09
N ALA A 441 -1.22 40.76 4.29
CA ALA A 441 -1.02 40.01 3.05
C ALA A 441 -0.76 38.52 3.31
N ASP A 442 0.07 38.18 4.29
CA ASP A 442 0.28 36.80 4.76
C ASP A 442 -1.03 36.14 5.21
N GLY A 443 -1.83 36.84 6.03
CA GLY A 443 -3.15 36.35 6.42
C GLY A 443 -4.11 36.16 5.24
N LEU A 444 -4.02 36.99 4.21
CA LEU A 444 -4.83 36.87 3.01
C LEU A 444 -4.40 35.71 2.11
N ILE A 445 -3.10 35.46 2.00
CA ILE A 445 -2.54 34.28 1.31
C ILE A 445 -3.09 33.00 1.95
N LYS A 446 -3.03 32.90 3.28
CA LYS A 446 -3.56 31.75 4.03
C LYS A 446 -5.06 31.55 3.79
N LEU A 447 -5.86 32.62 3.86
CA LEU A 447 -7.28 32.56 3.53
C LEU A 447 -7.54 32.16 2.07
N GLY A 448 -6.71 32.61 1.13
CA GLY A 448 -6.79 32.24 -0.29
C GLY A 448 -6.54 30.75 -0.50
N LEU A 449 -5.49 30.20 0.13
CA LEU A 449 -5.17 28.76 0.10
C LEU A 449 -6.28 27.90 0.75
N GLU A 450 -6.82 28.33 1.89
CA GLU A 450 -7.96 27.65 2.53
C GLU A 450 -9.23 27.73 1.66
N GLY A 451 -9.48 28.88 1.02
CA GLY A 451 -10.59 29.07 0.09
C GLY A 451 -10.46 28.16 -1.15
N MET A 452 -9.24 28.03 -1.69
CA MET A 452 -8.92 27.11 -2.78
C MET A 452 -9.22 25.66 -2.38
N ARG A 453 -8.77 25.26 -1.19
CA ARG A 453 -9.03 23.93 -0.63
C ARG A 453 -10.53 23.65 -0.47
N TYR A 454 -11.30 24.64 -0.02
CA TYR A 454 -12.76 24.54 0.07
C TYR A 454 -13.42 24.29 -1.29
N LEU A 455 -12.97 24.97 -2.35
CA LEU A 455 -13.53 24.82 -3.69
C LEU A 455 -13.11 23.49 -4.37
N GLN A 456 -11.88 23.03 -4.12
CA GLN A 456 -11.40 21.72 -4.58
C GLN A 456 -12.20 20.58 -3.92
N THR A 457 -12.57 20.74 -2.65
CA THR A 457 -13.31 19.73 -1.87
C THR A 457 -14.82 20.00 -1.80
N TYR A 458 -15.36 20.81 -2.72
CA TYR A 458 -16.76 21.25 -2.67
C TYR A 458 -17.77 20.09 -2.71
N ASP A 459 -17.49 19.07 -3.53
CA ASP A 459 -18.35 17.90 -3.73
C ASP A 459 -18.06 16.75 -2.75
N TRP A 460 -17.08 16.94 -1.86
CA TRP A 460 -16.46 15.89 -1.07
C TRP A 460 -17.46 15.14 -0.19
N LEU A 461 -18.31 15.89 0.53
CA LEU A 461 -19.33 15.30 1.40
C LEU A 461 -20.39 14.52 0.61
N PHE A 462 -20.80 15.04 -0.55
CA PHE A 462 -21.81 14.40 -1.39
C PHE A 462 -21.29 13.06 -1.92
N LEU A 463 -20.10 13.06 -2.53
CA LEU A 463 -19.50 11.84 -3.06
C LEU A 463 -19.17 10.82 -1.97
N ARG A 464 -18.62 11.25 -0.82
CA ARG A 464 -18.39 10.36 0.33
C ARG A 464 -19.67 9.67 0.80
N THR A 465 -20.79 10.40 0.81
CA THR A 465 -22.09 9.85 1.17
C THR A 465 -22.57 8.83 0.13
N LEU A 466 -22.44 9.15 -1.15
CA LEU A 466 -22.83 8.27 -2.26
C LEU A 466 -22.02 6.96 -2.27
N VAL A 467 -20.71 7.06 -2.11
CA VAL A 467 -19.78 5.92 -2.05
C VAL A 467 -20.03 5.08 -0.79
N THR A 468 -20.23 5.72 0.36
CA THR A 468 -20.61 5.01 1.60
C THR A 468 -21.91 4.24 1.43
N ALA A 469 -22.93 4.83 0.80
CA ALA A 469 -24.18 4.14 0.50
C ALA A 469 -23.99 2.95 -0.45
N GLY A 470 -23.00 3.01 -1.36
CA GLY A 470 -22.60 1.92 -2.24
C GLY A 470 -21.98 0.76 -1.49
N TYR A 471 -20.96 1.01 -0.66
CA TYR A 471 -20.32 -0.03 0.18
C TYR A 471 -21.32 -0.68 1.15
N LEU A 472 -22.13 0.12 1.86
CA LEU A 472 -23.16 -0.40 2.74
C LEU A 472 -24.22 -1.19 1.98
N GLY A 473 -24.59 -0.73 0.78
CA GLY A 473 -25.52 -1.43 -0.10
C GLY A 473 -24.97 -2.78 -0.56
N PHE A 474 -23.70 -2.83 -0.99
CA PHE A 474 -23.04 -4.07 -1.41
C PHE A 474 -22.91 -5.06 -0.25
N ALA A 475 -22.48 -4.62 0.93
CA ALA A 475 -22.40 -5.46 2.13
C ALA A 475 -23.79 -6.04 2.47
N ALA A 476 -24.84 -5.19 2.47
CA ALA A 476 -26.21 -5.64 2.70
C ALA A 476 -26.69 -6.65 1.63
N TYR A 477 -26.33 -6.42 0.37
CA TYR A 477 -26.63 -7.33 -0.74
C TYR A 477 -25.92 -8.69 -0.59
N ALA A 478 -24.64 -8.69 -0.20
CA ALA A 478 -23.84 -9.87 0.07
C ALA A 478 -24.45 -10.70 1.22
N PHE A 479 -24.74 -10.08 2.37
CA PHE A 479 -25.39 -10.77 3.49
C PHE A 479 -26.78 -11.30 3.14
N THR A 480 -27.57 -10.51 2.41
CA THR A 480 -28.91 -10.95 1.97
C THR A 480 -28.82 -12.16 1.04
N THR A 481 -27.83 -12.18 0.14
CA THR A 481 -27.57 -13.32 -0.75
C THR A 481 -27.09 -14.54 0.03
N ALA A 482 -26.18 -14.36 1.00
CA ALA A 482 -25.70 -15.44 1.85
C ALA A 482 -26.83 -16.09 2.65
N ILE A 483 -27.71 -15.27 3.22
CA ILE A 483 -28.90 -15.73 3.96
C ILE A 483 -29.86 -16.47 3.04
N ASP A 484 -30.21 -15.91 1.88
CA ASP A 484 -31.16 -16.52 0.97
C ASP A 484 -30.66 -17.89 0.46
N VAL A 485 -29.40 -17.96 0.00
CA VAL A 485 -28.83 -19.17 -0.62
C VAL A 485 -28.40 -20.24 0.40
N HIS A 486 -27.78 -19.83 1.52
CA HIS A 486 -27.13 -20.75 2.45
C HIS A 486 -27.86 -20.94 3.79
N VAL A 487 -28.90 -20.15 4.09
CA VAL A 487 -29.78 -20.35 5.26
C VAL A 487 -31.17 -20.81 4.82
N LEU A 488 -31.72 -20.25 3.74
CA LEU A 488 -33.11 -20.49 3.30
C LEU A 488 -33.23 -21.42 2.07
N ASP A 489 -32.12 -21.99 1.58
CA ASP A 489 -32.05 -22.84 0.38
C ASP A 489 -32.57 -22.16 -0.91
N GLY A 490 -32.67 -20.84 -0.96
CA GLY A 490 -33.25 -20.12 -2.08
C GLY A 490 -34.71 -20.49 -2.34
N LYS A 491 -35.49 -20.80 -1.30
CA LYS A 491 -36.91 -21.17 -1.44
C LYS A 491 -37.85 -19.96 -1.53
N ILE A 492 -37.36 -18.75 -1.27
CA ILE A 492 -38.16 -17.52 -1.27
C ILE A 492 -37.72 -16.66 -2.46
N ASP A 493 -38.64 -16.42 -3.40
CA ASP A 493 -38.37 -15.53 -4.52
C ASP A 493 -38.44 -14.06 -4.12
N GLY A 494 -37.59 -13.26 -4.76
CA GLY A 494 -37.62 -11.81 -4.65
C GLY A 494 -38.93 -11.24 -5.21
N SER A 495 -39.55 -10.31 -4.49
CA SER A 495 -40.79 -9.65 -4.92
C SER A 495 -40.52 -8.27 -5.52
N ARG A 496 -40.28 -8.23 -6.84
CA ARG A 496 -40.23 -6.99 -7.63
C ARG A 496 -41.66 -6.51 -7.91
N THR A 497 -41.96 -5.26 -7.57
CA THR A 497 -43.24 -4.62 -7.89
C THR A 497 -42.99 -3.44 -8.83
N ALA A 498 -43.95 -3.12 -9.70
CA ALA A 498 -43.84 -1.94 -10.56
C ALA A 498 -43.58 -0.66 -9.73
N THR A 499 -44.21 -0.53 -8.57
CA THR A 499 -44.01 0.59 -7.64
C THR A 499 -42.60 0.65 -7.08
N SER A 500 -42.03 -0.48 -6.62
CA SER A 500 -40.66 -0.48 -6.11
C SER A 500 -39.65 -0.14 -7.19
N THR A 501 -39.79 -0.73 -8.38
CA THR A 501 -38.87 -0.45 -9.49
C THR A 501 -39.01 0.99 -9.98
N ALA A 502 -40.24 1.54 -10.05
CA ALA A 502 -40.46 2.95 -10.37
C ALA A 502 -39.84 3.89 -9.33
N ALA A 503 -39.92 3.56 -8.04
CA ALA A 503 -39.34 4.38 -6.98
C ALA A 503 -37.80 4.44 -7.06
N PHE A 504 -37.12 3.30 -7.19
CA PHE A 504 -35.65 3.28 -7.33
C PHE A 504 -35.19 3.90 -8.65
N ALA A 505 -35.92 3.68 -9.76
CA ALA A 505 -35.65 4.34 -11.03
C ALA A 505 -35.82 5.87 -10.94
N ALA A 506 -36.85 6.36 -10.25
CA ALA A 506 -37.07 7.79 -10.05
C ALA A 506 -35.92 8.44 -9.28
N VAL A 507 -35.38 7.78 -8.25
CA VAL A 507 -34.20 8.28 -7.51
C VAL A 507 -32.97 8.34 -8.43
N LEU A 508 -32.71 7.30 -9.23
CA LEU A 508 -31.60 7.30 -10.18
C LEU A 508 -31.74 8.40 -11.24
N ILE A 509 -32.93 8.55 -11.82
CA ILE A 509 -33.23 9.61 -12.80
C ILE A 509 -33.04 10.99 -12.16
N ALA A 510 -33.47 11.19 -10.91
CA ALA A 510 -33.26 12.45 -10.20
C ALA A 510 -31.77 12.76 -9.99
N LEU A 511 -30.97 11.77 -9.58
CA LEU A 511 -29.51 11.92 -9.44
C LEU A 511 -28.84 12.22 -10.79
N TYR A 512 -29.21 11.50 -11.85
CA TYR A 512 -28.64 11.74 -13.19
C TYR A 512 -29.06 13.10 -13.75
N SER A 513 -30.29 13.55 -13.47
CA SER A 513 -30.75 14.88 -13.86
C SER A 513 -29.99 15.97 -13.11
N LEU A 514 -29.70 15.77 -11.82
CA LEU A 514 -28.87 16.67 -11.01
C LEU A 514 -27.45 16.77 -11.59
N PHE A 515 -26.80 15.63 -11.85
CA PHE A 515 -25.45 15.60 -12.42
C PHE A 515 -25.40 16.21 -13.82
N PHE A 516 -26.44 16.01 -14.62
CA PHE A 516 -26.53 16.61 -15.95
C PHE A 516 -26.67 18.13 -15.85
N ALA A 517 -27.52 18.62 -14.95
CA ALA A 517 -27.70 20.04 -14.71
C ALA A 517 -26.43 20.72 -14.17
N GLN A 518 -25.65 20.03 -13.34
CA GLN A 518 -24.38 20.52 -12.79
C GLN A 518 -23.16 20.22 -13.67
N SER A 519 -23.34 19.65 -14.87
CA SER A 519 -22.23 19.23 -15.74
C SER A 519 -21.18 18.35 -15.03
N SER A 520 -21.62 17.47 -14.13
CA SER A 520 -20.71 16.65 -13.31
C SER A 520 -19.95 15.61 -14.14
N PRO A 521 -18.77 15.17 -13.68
CA PRO A 521 -17.98 14.14 -14.36
C PRO A 521 -18.73 12.83 -14.57
N ALA A 522 -18.36 12.08 -15.60
CA ALA A 522 -18.97 10.78 -15.93
C ALA A 522 -18.89 9.76 -14.77
N SER A 523 -17.83 9.83 -13.96
CA SER A 523 -17.66 8.93 -12.81
C SER A 523 -18.79 9.04 -11.77
N TYR A 524 -19.41 10.22 -11.61
CA TYR A 524 -20.51 10.42 -10.66
C TYR A 524 -21.73 9.56 -11.02
N TYR A 525 -22.03 9.45 -12.32
CA TYR A 525 -23.11 8.62 -12.85
C TYR A 525 -22.85 7.14 -12.59
N VAL A 526 -21.59 6.72 -12.73
CA VAL A 526 -21.15 5.37 -12.46
C VAL A 526 -21.26 5.07 -10.96
N TYR A 527 -20.80 5.96 -10.07
CA TYR A 527 -20.93 5.76 -8.63
C TYR A 527 -22.40 5.71 -8.17
N ALA A 528 -23.29 6.48 -8.80
CA ALA A 528 -24.69 6.51 -8.40
C ALA A 528 -25.50 5.24 -8.74
N ILE A 529 -25.10 4.45 -9.74
CA ILE A 529 -25.89 3.27 -10.13
C ILE A 529 -25.83 2.16 -9.07
N PHE A 530 -24.67 1.95 -8.46
CA PHE A 530 -24.42 0.86 -7.52
C PHE A 530 -25.29 0.91 -6.25
N PRO A 531 -25.36 2.02 -5.48
CA PRO A 531 -26.22 2.06 -4.29
C PRO A 531 -27.68 1.82 -4.66
N ILE A 532 -28.18 2.39 -5.76
CA ILE A 532 -29.56 2.20 -6.19
C ILE A 532 -29.85 0.73 -6.48
N VAL A 533 -28.99 0.07 -7.26
CA VAL A 533 -29.16 -1.34 -7.64
C VAL A 533 -29.07 -2.26 -6.41
N PHE A 534 -28.09 -2.06 -5.54
CA PHE A 534 -27.90 -2.93 -4.37
C PHE A 534 -29.04 -2.78 -3.36
N TRP A 535 -29.45 -1.55 -3.05
CA TRP A 535 -30.56 -1.32 -2.13
C TRP A 535 -31.90 -1.80 -2.72
N GLU A 536 -32.09 -1.74 -4.05
CA GLU A 536 -33.25 -2.36 -4.71
C GLU A 536 -33.25 -3.88 -4.47
N GLU A 537 -32.13 -4.56 -4.73
CA GLU A 537 -32.00 -6.02 -4.55
C GLU A 537 -32.23 -6.45 -3.09
N VAL A 538 -31.71 -5.69 -2.13
CA VAL A 538 -31.96 -5.92 -0.69
C VAL A 538 -33.46 -5.76 -0.38
N PHE A 539 -34.09 -4.69 -0.87
CA PHE A 539 -35.50 -4.40 -0.62
C PHE A 539 -36.44 -5.45 -1.24
N ILE A 540 -36.15 -5.93 -2.44
CA ILE A 540 -36.92 -6.96 -3.14
C ILE A 540 -36.94 -8.28 -2.35
N ARG A 541 -35.83 -8.58 -1.64
CA ARG A 541 -35.65 -9.78 -0.81
C ARG A 541 -36.06 -9.59 0.66
N ARG A 542 -36.77 -8.51 1.00
CA ARG A 542 -37.30 -8.25 2.37
C ARG A 542 -38.10 -9.41 2.98
N ARG A 543 -38.78 -10.21 2.16
CA ARG A 543 -39.51 -11.40 2.62
C ARG A 543 -38.57 -12.51 3.08
N ALA A 544 -37.48 -12.73 2.35
CA ALA A 544 -36.42 -13.67 2.74
C ALA A 544 -35.74 -13.20 4.03
N LEU A 545 -35.39 -11.91 4.14
CA LEU A 545 -34.83 -11.34 5.37
C LEU A 545 -35.78 -11.49 6.57
N SER A 546 -37.08 -11.27 6.39
CA SER A 546 -38.09 -11.48 7.44
C SER A 546 -38.18 -12.95 7.87
N ALA A 547 -38.14 -13.88 6.91
CA ALA A 547 -38.16 -15.32 7.18
C ALA A 547 -36.88 -15.77 7.90
N ALA A 548 -35.71 -15.32 7.44
CA ALA A 548 -34.43 -15.59 8.09
C ALA A 548 -34.37 -15.00 9.50
N ARG A 549 -34.90 -13.78 9.71
CA ARG A 549 -35.02 -13.20 11.05
C ARG A 549 -35.83 -14.10 11.97
N LYS A 550 -36.95 -14.64 11.48
CA LYS A 550 -37.74 -15.61 12.25
C LYS A 550 -36.93 -16.86 12.53
N GLN A 551 -36.27 -17.47 11.54
CA GLN A 551 -35.53 -18.73 11.75
C GLN A 551 -34.27 -18.59 12.62
N LEU A 552 -33.50 -17.51 12.46
CA LEU A 552 -32.25 -17.29 13.20
C LEU A 552 -32.48 -16.73 14.61
N PHE A 553 -33.61 -16.06 14.84
CA PHE A 553 -33.89 -15.35 16.10
C PHE A 553 -35.17 -15.81 16.81
N SER A 554 -35.96 -16.75 16.26
CA SER A 554 -37.11 -17.35 16.96
C SER A 554 -36.60 -18.19 18.13
N GLY A 555 -36.93 -17.79 19.36
CA GLY A 555 -36.48 -18.47 20.58
C GLY A 555 -35.40 -17.70 21.35
N LEU A 556 -34.95 -16.53 20.87
CA LEU A 556 -34.10 -15.66 21.68
C LEU A 556 -34.92 -14.95 22.76
N GLY A 557 -34.83 -15.43 24.00
CA GLY A 557 -35.22 -14.66 25.18
C GLY A 557 -34.28 -13.47 25.43
N GLN A 558 -34.54 -12.69 26.48
CA GLN A 558 -33.75 -11.49 26.82
C GLN A 558 -32.25 -11.79 26.96
N THR A 559 -31.89 -12.91 27.59
CA THR A 559 -30.49 -13.37 27.73
C THR A 559 -29.83 -13.71 26.40
N GLY A 560 -30.59 -14.26 25.45
CA GLY A 560 -30.10 -14.57 24.10
C GLY A 560 -29.84 -13.30 23.28
N ALA A 561 -30.72 -12.30 23.39
CA ALA A 561 -30.55 -11.01 22.73
C ALA A 561 -29.31 -10.26 23.26
N VAL A 562 -29.06 -10.28 24.58
CA VAL A 562 -27.85 -9.72 25.19
C VAL A 562 -26.60 -10.45 24.68
N LYS A 563 -26.61 -11.80 24.63
CA LYS A 563 -25.49 -12.59 24.11
C LYS A 563 -25.21 -12.29 22.63
N LEU A 564 -26.25 -12.11 21.82
CA LEU A 564 -26.11 -11.70 20.42
C LEU A 564 -25.50 -10.30 20.31
N GLY A 565 -25.97 -9.33 21.11
CA GLY A 565 -25.42 -7.98 21.15
C GLY A 565 -23.94 -7.96 21.56
N MET A 566 -23.58 -8.74 22.58
CA MET A 566 -22.18 -8.91 22.99
C MET A 566 -21.32 -9.54 21.89
N ASN A 567 -21.82 -10.55 21.16
CA ASN A 567 -21.10 -11.16 20.04
C ASN A 567 -20.89 -10.16 18.89
N VAL A 568 -21.90 -9.38 18.54
CA VAL A 568 -21.79 -8.33 17.50
C VAL A 568 -20.75 -7.29 17.92
N LEU A 569 -20.79 -6.83 19.17
CA LEU A 569 -19.80 -5.89 19.69
C LEU A 569 -18.40 -6.49 19.65
N ALA A 570 -18.22 -7.74 20.08
CA ALA A 570 -16.93 -8.44 20.03
C ALA A 570 -16.41 -8.58 18.60
N TYR A 571 -17.29 -8.79 17.61
CA TYR A 571 -16.91 -8.86 16.19
C TYR A 571 -16.49 -7.50 15.64
N ILE A 572 -17.20 -6.41 15.99
CA ILE A 572 -16.77 -5.05 15.63
C ILE A 572 -15.41 -4.74 16.27
N CYS A 573 -15.23 -5.08 17.56
CA CYS A 573 -13.93 -4.92 18.23
C CYS A 573 -12.83 -5.74 17.53
N ALA A 574 -13.10 -6.97 17.10
CA ALA A 574 -12.13 -7.78 16.37
C ALA A 574 -11.76 -7.16 15.02
N LEU A 575 -12.73 -6.56 14.30
CA LEU A 575 -12.46 -5.83 13.06
C LEU A 575 -11.65 -4.56 13.31
N GLU A 576 -11.95 -3.80 14.36
CA GLU A 576 -11.13 -2.64 14.73
C GLU A 576 -9.70 -3.04 15.14
N VAL A 577 -9.53 -4.17 15.83
CA VAL A 577 -8.20 -4.74 16.09
C VAL A 577 -7.47 -5.06 14.78
N MET A 578 -8.16 -5.58 13.76
CA MET A 578 -7.57 -5.76 12.42
C MET A 578 -7.23 -4.43 11.76
N VAL A 579 -8.08 -3.41 11.87
CA VAL A 579 -7.79 -2.05 11.37
C VAL A 579 -6.51 -1.50 12.00
N GLN A 580 -6.38 -1.60 13.33
CA GLN A 580 -5.17 -1.16 14.03
C GLN A 580 -3.92 -1.93 13.60
N SER A 581 -4.07 -3.17 13.16
CA SER A 581 -2.96 -3.99 12.67
C SER A 581 -2.32 -3.48 11.36
N TYR A 582 -3.04 -2.64 10.60
CA TYR A 582 -2.48 -1.92 9.45
C TYR A 582 -1.60 -0.73 9.86
N TYR A 583 -1.72 -0.24 11.09
CA TYR A 583 -0.85 0.83 11.60
C TYR A 583 0.24 0.28 12.53
N HIS A 584 -0.05 -0.81 13.24
CA HIS A 584 0.82 -1.41 14.25
C HIS A 584 0.86 -2.93 14.09
N ARG A 585 1.93 -3.47 13.49
CA ARG A 585 2.09 -4.91 13.22
C ARG A 585 2.08 -5.74 14.51
N GLU A 586 2.54 -5.18 15.62
CA GLU A 586 2.62 -5.80 16.95
C GLU A 586 1.25 -6.23 17.49
N VAL A 587 0.16 -5.66 16.97
CA VAL A 587 -1.20 -6.10 17.30
C VAL A 587 -1.40 -7.59 16.98
N TYR A 588 -0.83 -8.10 15.87
CA TYR A 588 -0.88 -9.53 15.55
C TYR A 588 -0.20 -10.39 16.61
N THR A 589 0.92 -9.94 17.20
CA THR A 589 1.59 -10.63 18.31
C THR A 589 0.62 -10.85 19.45
N VAL A 590 -0.05 -9.78 19.90
CA VAL A 590 -1.01 -9.84 21.00
C VAL A 590 -2.16 -10.79 20.67
N VAL A 591 -2.72 -10.69 19.46
CA VAL A 591 -3.83 -11.56 19.03
C VAL A 591 -3.41 -13.02 18.97
N TYR A 592 -2.22 -13.35 18.44
CA TYR A 592 -1.72 -14.72 18.41
C TYR A 592 -1.50 -15.29 19.81
N LEU A 593 -0.96 -14.52 20.75
CA LEU A 593 -0.81 -14.95 22.15
C LEU A 593 -2.17 -15.22 22.82
N LEU A 594 -3.19 -14.40 22.54
CA LEU A 594 -4.55 -14.66 23.00
C LEU A 594 -5.12 -15.94 22.36
N LEU A 595 -4.95 -16.11 21.05
CA LEU A 595 -5.39 -17.29 20.31
C LEU A 595 -4.73 -18.58 20.81
N ALA A 596 -3.48 -18.53 21.30
CA ALA A 596 -2.81 -19.69 21.88
C ALA A 596 -3.60 -20.30 23.06
N THR A 597 -4.37 -19.46 23.79
CA THR A 597 -5.21 -19.88 24.92
C THR A 597 -6.62 -20.30 24.53
N TRP A 598 -7.03 -20.10 23.27
CA TRP A 598 -8.40 -20.34 22.80
C TRP A 598 -8.95 -21.75 23.07
N PRO A 599 -8.19 -22.85 22.93
CA PRO A 599 -8.69 -24.19 23.24
C PRO A 599 -9.16 -24.35 24.69
N LEU A 600 -8.61 -23.57 25.64
CA LEU A 600 -8.97 -23.63 27.06
C LEU A 600 -10.43 -23.21 27.30
N TRP A 601 -11.03 -22.41 26.41
CA TRP A 601 -12.41 -21.92 26.54
C TRP A 601 -13.45 -23.04 26.35
N TYR A 602 -13.03 -24.21 25.83
CA TYR A 602 -13.88 -25.40 25.68
C TYR A 602 -13.73 -26.40 26.84
N GLY A 603 -13.01 -26.01 27.90
CA GLY A 603 -12.86 -26.80 29.13
C GLY A 603 -11.68 -27.79 29.10
N SER A 604 -11.23 -28.18 30.29
CA SER A 604 -10.06 -29.05 30.48
C SER A 604 -10.22 -30.44 29.85
N GLN A 605 -11.43 -30.98 29.81
CA GLN A 605 -11.72 -32.28 29.18
C GLN A 605 -11.48 -32.27 27.67
N PHE A 606 -11.85 -31.19 26.97
CA PHE A 606 -11.58 -31.05 25.54
C PHE A 606 -10.08 -31.00 25.26
N VAL A 607 -9.34 -30.25 26.09
CA VAL A 607 -7.89 -30.09 25.98
C VAL A 607 -7.17 -31.41 26.22
N GLN A 608 -7.57 -32.17 27.25
CA GLN A 608 -6.98 -33.49 27.54
C GLN A 608 -7.22 -34.48 26.40
N LYS A 609 -8.44 -34.52 25.84
CA LYS A 609 -8.78 -35.39 24.70
C LYS A 609 -8.00 -35.04 23.43
N ASN A 610 -7.65 -33.77 23.25
CA ASN A 610 -6.99 -33.25 22.04
C ASN A 610 -5.59 -32.67 22.34
N GLN A 611 -4.86 -33.24 23.30
CA GLN A 611 -3.63 -32.64 23.84
C GLN A 611 -2.60 -32.29 22.77
N VAL A 612 -2.31 -33.22 21.85
CA VAL A 612 -1.34 -32.99 20.76
C VAL A 612 -1.77 -31.80 19.89
N LEU A 613 -3.03 -31.76 19.46
CA LEU A 613 -3.56 -30.69 18.62
C LEU A 613 -3.55 -29.33 19.34
N CYS A 614 -3.95 -29.29 20.62
CA CYS A 614 -3.98 -28.06 21.40
C CYS A 614 -2.56 -27.53 21.65
N THR A 615 -1.60 -28.40 21.96
CA THR A 615 -0.20 -28.02 22.13
C THR A 615 0.42 -27.55 20.81
N THR A 616 0.15 -28.23 19.68
CA THR A 616 0.63 -27.78 18.37
C THR A 616 0.04 -26.41 18.00
N TRP A 617 -1.23 -26.18 18.27
CA TRP A 617 -1.87 -24.87 18.06
C TRP A 617 -1.22 -23.77 18.89
N ALA A 618 -0.99 -24.00 20.18
CA ALA A 618 -0.38 -23.03 21.07
C ALA A 618 1.05 -22.68 20.64
N LEU A 619 1.86 -23.70 20.29
CA LEU A 619 3.22 -23.49 19.78
C LEU A 619 3.23 -22.77 18.43
N ALA A 620 2.31 -23.10 17.54
CA ALA A 620 2.18 -22.43 16.24
C ALA A 620 1.81 -20.94 16.42
N CYS A 621 0.86 -20.63 17.31
CA CYS A 621 0.52 -19.25 17.65
C CYS A 621 1.70 -18.50 18.28
N ALA A 622 2.41 -19.11 19.22
CA ALA A 622 3.61 -18.51 19.83
C ALA A 622 4.69 -18.24 18.78
N SER A 623 4.91 -19.15 17.83
CA SER A 623 5.82 -18.93 16.71
C SER A 623 5.36 -17.78 15.81
N MET A 624 4.07 -17.74 15.45
CA MET A 624 3.52 -16.67 14.62
C MET A 624 3.62 -15.29 15.27
N SER A 625 3.52 -15.22 16.60
CA SER A 625 3.62 -13.95 17.35
C SER A 625 4.99 -13.26 17.25
N ILE A 626 6.04 -13.97 16.83
CA ILE A 626 7.39 -13.42 16.74
C ILE A 626 7.56 -12.55 15.49
N PHE A 627 7.01 -12.97 14.35
CA PHE A 627 7.34 -12.37 13.04
C PHE A 627 6.95 -10.90 12.92
N THR A 628 5.91 -10.46 13.63
CA THR A 628 5.49 -9.06 13.62
C THR A 628 6.31 -8.14 14.50
N ILE A 629 7.15 -8.68 15.39
CA ILE A 629 8.14 -7.90 16.17
C ILE A 629 9.47 -7.81 15.40
N LEU A 630 9.70 -8.72 14.44
CA LEU A 630 10.91 -8.67 13.62
C LEU A 630 10.87 -7.47 12.65
N PRO A 631 12.04 -6.86 12.35
CA PRO A 631 12.13 -5.76 11.41
C PRO A 631 11.52 -6.13 10.05
N ALA A 632 10.61 -5.29 9.54
CA ALA A 632 10.05 -5.45 8.20
C ALA A 632 11.12 -5.24 7.12
N ASN A 633 12.05 -4.32 7.38
CA ASN A 633 13.20 -4.04 6.53
C ASN A 633 14.30 -5.06 6.87
N LYS A 634 14.40 -6.10 6.04
CA LYS A 634 15.28 -7.25 6.30
C LYS A 634 16.64 -6.98 5.69
N VAL A 635 17.69 -7.34 6.44
CA VAL A 635 19.05 -7.47 5.88
C VAL A 635 19.23 -8.91 5.40
N GLU A 636 19.92 -9.08 4.28
CA GLU A 636 20.16 -10.41 3.71
C GLU A 636 21.00 -11.28 4.67
N ASP A 637 20.44 -12.43 5.07
CA ASP A 637 21.08 -13.42 5.93
C ASP A 637 20.93 -14.82 5.35
N ALA A 638 22.02 -15.30 4.73
CA ALA A 638 22.06 -16.61 4.10
C ALA A 638 21.80 -17.79 5.07
N ASN A 639 22.08 -17.63 6.37
CA ASN A 639 21.87 -18.67 7.38
C ASN A 639 20.39 -18.79 7.72
N LEU A 640 19.67 -17.68 7.87
CA LEU A 640 18.23 -17.68 8.07
C LEU A 640 17.48 -18.27 6.87
N ILE A 641 17.91 -17.93 5.64
CA ILE A 641 17.38 -18.54 4.41
C ILE A 641 17.56 -20.06 4.44
N SER A 642 18.78 -20.52 4.76
CA SER A 642 19.09 -21.96 4.82
C SER A 642 18.36 -22.68 5.95
N LEU A 643 18.16 -22.04 7.10
CA LEU A 643 17.40 -22.62 8.21
C LEU A 643 15.92 -22.79 7.84
N GLY A 644 15.31 -21.78 7.19
CA GLY A 644 13.95 -21.88 6.66
C GLY A 644 13.83 -23.02 5.65
N GLY A 645 14.74 -23.10 4.68
CA GLY A 645 14.80 -24.18 3.71
C GLY A 645 14.95 -25.56 4.37
N PHE A 646 15.81 -25.68 5.39
CA PHE A 646 16.01 -26.92 6.13
C PHE A 646 14.73 -27.39 6.84
N LEU A 647 13.97 -26.49 7.47
CA LEU A 647 12.71 -26.87 8.13
C LEU A 647 11.64 -27.32 7.12
N ILE A 648 11.55 -26.66 5.97
CA ILE A 648 10.64 -27.05 4.87
C ILE A 648 11.04 -28.46 4.36
N LEU A 649 12.33 -28.69 4.13
CA LEU A 649 12.89 -29.98 3.70
C LEU A 649 12.61 -31.08 4.73
N LEU A 650 12.89 -30.81 6.01
CA LEU A 650 12.66 -31.74 7.11
C LEU A 650 11.19 -32.13 7.21
N LEU A 651 10.26 -31.18 7.07
CA LEU A 651 8.82 -31.48 7.09
C LEU A 651 8.42 -32.38 5.92
N GLY A 652 8.97 -32.14 4.72
CA GLY A 652 8.77 -33.01 3.57
C GLY A 652 9.27 -34.44 3.82
N LEU A 653 10.47 -34.58 4.38
CA LEU A 653 11.05 -35.89 4.74
C LEU A 653 10.20 -36.61 5.79
N LEU A 654 9.81 -35.91 6.86
CA LEU A 654 8.94 -36.45 7.91
C LEU A 654 7.57 -36.87 7.33
N TYR A 655 7.02 -36.11 6.40
CA TYR A 655 5.78 -36.49 5.73
C TYR A 655 5.93 -37.80 4.93
N ILE A 656 6.99 -37.96 4.13
CA ILE A 656 7.24 -39.20 3.36
C ILE A 656 7.50 -40.42 4.26
N THR A 657 8.21 -40.22 5.39
CA THR A 657 8.53 -41.32 6.32
C THR A 657 7.30 -41.77 7.10
N PHE A 658 6.49 -40.83 7.58
CA PHE A 658 5.28 -41.13 8.38
C PHE A 658 3.99 -41.21 7.54
N GLU A 659 4.07 -41.07 6.22
CA GLU A 659 2.94 -41.06 5.29
C GLU A 659 1.95 -42.20 5.58
N LYS A 660 2.45 -43.43 5.75
CA LYS A 660 1.59 -44.59 6.02
C LYS A 660 0.92 -44.50 7.38
N SER A 661 1.60 -44.05 8.43
CA SER A 661 0.99 -43.89 9.77
C SER A 661 -0.09 -42.79 9.78
N LEU A 662 0.19 -41.68 9.10
CA LEU A 662 -0.69 -40.51 9.00
C LEU A 662 -1.92 -40.75 8.11
N LEU A 663 -1.80 -41.63 7.10
CA LEU A 663 -2.88 -41.96 6.17
C LEU A 663 -3.62 -43.28 6.51
N VAL A 664 -2.98 -44.23 7.22
CA VAL A 664 -3.50 -45.61 7.46
C VAL A 664 -4.12 -45.81 8.85
N SER A 665 -4.23 -44.79 9.70
CA SER A 665 -5.06 -44.88 10.94
C SER A 665 -6.57 -45.11 10.68
N ALA A 666 -6.97 -45.52 9.47
CA ALA A 666 -8.35 -45.70 9.02
C ALA A 666 -8.67 -47.04 8.31
N ARG A 667 -7.93 -48.14 8.53
CA ARG A 667 -8.37 -49.50 8.11
C ARG A 667 -7.97 -50.61 9.09
N PRO A 668 -8.91 -51.29 9.74
CA PRO A 668 -8.80 -52.72 10.02
C PRO A 668 -9.44 -53.48 8.84
N SER A 669 -8.64 -54.01 7.92
CA SER A 669 -9.17 -54.75 6.76
C SER A 669 -9.76 -56.10 7.19
N LYS A 670 -11.09 -56.18 7.31
CA LYS A 670 -11.84 -57.44 7.16
C LYS A 670 -12.39 -57.53 5.74
N SER A 671 -11.52 -57.79 4.77
CA SER A 671 -11.85 -58.53 3.54
C SER A 671 -10.54 -58.76 2.77
N GLY A 672 -10.27 -60.04 2.50
CA GLY A 672 -9.10 -60.46 1.76
C GLY A 672 -9.17 -60.10 0.28
N LEU A 673 -7.99 -60.17 -0.36
CA LEU A 673 -7.77 -60.24 -1.82
C LEU A 673 -8.00 -58.94 -2.61
N ALA A 674 -7.25 -57.89 -2.27
CA ALA A 674 -6.75 -56.94 -3.29
C ALA A 674 -5.32 -56.57 -2.93
N ALA A 675 -4.37 -56.81 -3.86
CA ALA A 675 -2.98 -56.40 -3.68
C ALA A 675 -2.89 -54.88 -3.45
N PRO A 676 -2.02 -54.39 -2.55
CA PRO A 676 -1.80 -52.96 -2.39
C PRO A 676 -1.29 -52.36 -3.71
N LYS A 677 -1.96 -51.30 -4.21
CA LYS A 677 -1.47 -50.53 -5.37
C LYS A 677 -0.03 -50.07 -5.11
N PRO A 678 0.88 -50.10 -6.10
CA PRO A 678 2.26 -49.70 -5.90
C PRO A 678 2.37 -48.21 -5.53
N ASP A 679 2.86 -47.92 -4.33
CA ASP A 679 3.11 -46.58 -3.74
C ASP A 679 4.20 -45.74 -4.47
N GLY A 680 4.75 -46.22 -5.59
CA GLY A 680 6.01 -45.75 -6.15
C GLY A 680 5.95 -44.36 -6.77
N LEU A 681 4.93 -44.06 -7.59
CA LEU A 681 4.88 -42.83 -8.39
C LEU A 681 4.66 -41.59 -7.50
N SER A 682 3.66 -41.60 -6.63
CA SER A 682 3.41 -40.48 -5.71
C SER A 682 4.59 -40.21 -4.75
N ARG A 683 5.28 -41.26 -4.28
CA ARG A 683 6.47 -41.10 -3.44
C ARG A 683 7.66 -40.57 -4.23
N ALA A 684 7.80 -40.96 -5.50
CA ALA A 684 8.82 -40.42 -6.39
C ALA A 684 8.58 -38.92 -6.70
N ILE A 685 7.32 -38.50 -6.92
CA ILE A 685 6.97 -37.09 -7.14
C ILE A 685 7.28 -36.26 -5.89
N LEU A 686 6.86 -36.70 -4.70
CA LEU A 686 7.19 -36.02 -3.43
C LEU A 686 8.71 -35.99 -3.19
N GLY A 687 9.41 -37.08 -3.48
CA GLY A 687 10.87 -37.13 -3.42
C GLY A 687 11.52 -36.12 -4.36
N GLY A 688 10.97 -35.94 -5.56
CA GLY A 688 11.36 -34.90 -6.51
C GLY A 688 11.14 -33.48 -5.96
N GLN A 689 9.99 -33.20 -5.35
CA GLN A 689 9.71 -31.89 -4.73
C GLN A 689 10.70 -31.59 -3.58
N ILE A 690 11.02 -32.58 -2.75
CA ILE A 690 12.02 -32.45 -1.68
C ILE A 690 13.43 -32.23 -2.27
N GLY A 691 13.77 -32.94 -3.35
CA GLY A 691 15.03 -32.74 -4.07
C GLY A 691 15.16 -31.32 -4.64
N LEU A 692 14.08 -30.75 -5.18
CA LEU A 692 14.06 -29.37 -5.66
C LEU A 692 14.24 -28.36 -4.52
N ILE A 693 13.73 -28.64 -3.32
CA ILE A 693 13.97 -27.80 -2.14
C ILE A 693 15.47 -27.81 -1.77
N ALA A 694 16.10 -29.00 -1.74
CA ALA A 694 17.54 -29.10 -1.48
C ALA A 694 18.37 -28.35 -2.54
N LEU A 695 17.99 -28.49 -3.82
CA LEU A 695 18.65 -27.79 -4.92
C LEU A 695 18.48 -26.26 -4.80
N ALA A 696 17.27 -25.78 -4.47
CA ALA A 696 17.01 -24.37 -4.24
C ALA A 696 17.91 -23.80 -3.14
N MET A 697 18.08 -24.51 -2.02
CA MET A 697 18.98 -24.09 -0.94
C MET A 697 20.43 -23.94 -1.41
N LEU A 698 20.94 -24.91 -2.17
CA LEU A 698 22.32 -24.87 -2.69
C LEU A 698 22.53 -23.72 -3.67
N VAL A 699 21.62 -23.57 -4.64
CA VAL A 699 21.70 -22.52 -5.66
C VAL A 699 21.59 -21.14 -5.01
N THR A 700 20.64 -20.94 -4.10
CA THR A 700 20.49 -19.66 -3.39
C THR A 700 21.72 -19.33 -2.55
N ARG A 701 22.28 -20.29 -1.82
CA ARG A 701 23.51 -20.06 -1.03
C ARG A 701 24.68 -19.64 -1.93
N SER A 702 24.83 -20.27 -3.09
CA SER A 702 25.85 -19.92 -4.08
C SER A 702 25.63 -18.51 -4.66
N SER A 703 24.40 -18.17 -5.04
CA SER A 703 24.06 -16.85 -5.60
C SER A 703 24.30 -15.74 -4.58
N VAL A 704 23.85 -15.90 -3.34
CA VAL A 704 24.06 -14.92 -2.26
C VAL A 704 25.55 -14.69 -2.02
N THR A 705 26.34 -15.77 -1.92
CA THR A 705 27.79 -15.65 -1.69
C THR A 705 28.49 -14.87 -2.81
N SER A 706 28.13 -15.14 -4.06
CA SER A 706 28.72 -14.46 -5.23
C SER A 706 28.34 -12.99 -5.33
N LEU A 707 27.05 -12.69 -5.09
CA LEU A 707 26.53 -11.32 -5.11
C LEU A 707 27.13 -10.47 -3.98
N GLN A 708 27.19 -11.02 -2.76
CA GLN A 708 27.83 -10.34 -1.62
C GLN A 708 29.33 -10.10 -1.84
N ALA A 709 30.01 -11.01 -2.57
CA ALA A 709 31.40 -10.85 -2.97
C ALA A 709 31.61 -9.89 -4.17
N LYS A 710 30.54 -9.27 -4.70
CA LYS A 710 30.55 -8.41 -5.90
C LYS A 710 31.11 -9.10 -7.15
N GLN A 711 30.95 -10.42 -7.26
CA GLN A 711 31.42 -11.21 -8.40
C GLN A 711 30.37 -11.37 -9.51
N GLY A 712 29.21 -10.71 -9.35
CA GLY A 712 28.04 -10.92 -10.20
C GLY A 712 27.33 -12.23 -9.93
N LEU A 713 26.27 -12.51 -10.70
CA LEU A 713 25.52 -13.76 -10.61
C LEU A 713 26.14 -14.83 -11.51
N PRO A 714 26.57 -15.98 -11.00
CA PRO A 714 27.08 -17.06 -11.83
C PRO A 714 26.01 -17.57 -12.80
N PHE A 715 26.33 -17.66 -14.09
CA PHE A 715 25.36 -18.09 -15.11
C PHE A 715 24.74 -19.47 -14.82
N GLY A 716 25.55 -20.40 -14.31
CA GLY A 716 25.08 -21.73 -13.91
C GLY A 716 24.06 -21.70 -12.77
N THR A 717 24.26 -20.84 -11.76
CA THR A 717 23.30 -20.70 -10.65
C THR A 717 22.03 -20.00 -11.11
N GLN A 718 22.14 -19.05 -12.04
CA GLN A 718 20.97 -18.40 -12.66
C GLN A 718 20.08 -19.42 -13.39
N ILE A 719 20.65 -20.26 -14.27
CA ILE A 719 19.90 -21.29 -14.99
C ILE A 719 19.27 -22.28 -14.01
N LEU A 720 20.06 -22.79 -13.05
CA LEU A 720 19.56 -23.75 -12.07
C LEU A 720 18.46 -23.15 -11.19
N GLY A 721 18.54 -21.86 -10.86
CA GLY A 721 17.50 -21.13 -10.13
C GLY A 721 16.18 -21.12 -10.89
N TRP A 722 16.19 -20.74 -12.17
CA TRP A 722 15.00 -20.74 -13.02
C TRP A 722 14.42 -22.14 -13.23
N VAL A 723 15.28 -23.13 -13.54
CA VAL A 723 14.85 -24.52 -13.74
C VAL A 723 14.22 -25.07 -12.47
N THR A 724 14.83 -24.83 -11.30
CA THR A 724 14.30 -25.30 -10.02
C THR A 724 12.94 -24.67 -9.72
N LEU A 725 12.80 -23.36 -9.96
CA LEU A 725 11.55 -22.64 -9.73
C LEU A 725 10.42 -23.14 -10.65
N ILE A 726 10.68 -23.26 -11.96
CA ILE A 726 9.68 -23.73 -12.92
C ILE A 726 9.30 -25.19 -12.64
N ALA A 727 10.29 -26.04 -12.38
CA ALA A 727 10.06 -27.45 -12.08
C ALA A 727 9.20 -27.64 -10.82
N SER A 728 9.36 -26.80 -9.79
CA SER A 728 8.59 -26.94 -8.54
C SER A 728 7.08 -26.69 -8.72
N PHE A 729 6.70 -25.87 -9.70
CA PHE A 729 5.30 -25.62 -10.08
C PHE A 729 4.73 -26.66 -11.04
N LEU A 730 5.54 -27.23 -11.93
CA LEU A 730 5.07 -28.24 -12.89
C LEU A 730 4.89 -29.62 -12.24
N LEU A 731 5.76 -29.98 -11.30
CA LEU A 731 5.80 -31.31 -10.69
C LEU A 731 4.48 -31.71 -9.97
N PRO A 732 3.77 -30.82 -9.25
CA PRO A 732 2.46 -31.12 -8.66
C PRO A 732 1.39 -31.61 -9.64
N PHE A 733 1.41 -31.15 -10.90
CA PHE A 733 0.40 -31.55 -11.89
C PHE A 733 0.53 -33.02 -12.31
N ILE A 734 1.71 -33.62 -12.12
CA ILE A 734 1.95 -35.05 -12.39
C ILE A 734 1.18 -35.93 -11.40
N HIS A 735 0.79 -35.42 -10.22
CA HIS A 735 -0.11 -36.14 -9.30
C HIS A 735 -1.52 -36.36 -9.88
N ALA A 736 -1.90 -35.72 -10.99
CA ALA A 736 -3.13 -36.04 -11.71
C ALA A 736 -3.11 -37.47 -12.30
N LEU A 737 -1.93 -38.06 -12.53
CA LEU A 737 -1.77 -39.41 -13.07
C LEU A 737 -1.99 -40.51 -12.01
N ASP A 738 -1.78 -40.20 -10.73
CA ASP A 738 -2.04 -41.07 -9.58
C ASP A 738 -2.67 -40.26 -8.43
N PRO A 739 -3.95 -39.88 -8.55
CA PRO A 739 -4.60 -38.98 -7.60
C PRO A 739 -4.80 -39.65 -6.24
N ARG A 740 -4.16 -39.09 -5.22
CA ARG A 740 -4.46 -39.39 -3.81
C ARG A 740 -5.44 -38.36 -3.26
N ASN A 741 -6.58 -38.85 -2.80
CA ASN A 741 -7.69 -37.99 -2.39
C ASN A 741 -7.57 -37.49 -0.94
N HIS A 742 -6.58 -37.93 -0.16
CA HIS A 742 -6.48 -37.50 1.24
C HIS A 742 -6.09 -36.02 1.40
N TYR A 743 -6.83 -35.27 2.22
CA TYR A 743 -6.64 -33.82 2.37
C TYR A 743 -5.23 -33.40 2.83
N LEU A 744 -4.64 -34.12 3.81
CA LEU A 744 -3.26 -33.84 4.27
C LEU A 744 -2.22 -34.05 3.17
N HIS A 745 -2.44 -35.02 2.27
CA HIS A 745 -1.55 -35.23 1.13
C HIS A 745 -1.62 -34.07 0.16
N ARG A 746 -2.83 -33.59 -0.16
CA ARG A 746 -3.02 -32.42 -1.01
C ARG A 746 -2.33 -31.18 -0.45
N LEU A 747 -2.46 -30.92 0.85
CA LEU A 747 -1.80 -29.78 1.51
C LEU A 747 -0.27 -29.90 1.50
N ALA A 748 0.28 -31.10 1.72
CA ALA A 748 1.72 -31.33 1.66
C ALA A 748 2.29 -31.07 0.25
N VAL A 749 1.62 -31.56 -0.79
CA VAL A 749 2.03 -31.33 -2.19
C VAL A 749 2.06 -29.84 -2.53
N ILE A 750 1.03 -29.09 -2.13
CA ILE A 750 0.97 -27.63 -2.35
C ILE A 750 2.09 -26.94 -1.57
N PHE A 751 2.26 -27.26 -0.28
CA PHE A 751 3.29 -26.65 0.55
C PHE A 751 4.70 -26.83 -0.02
N LEU A 752 5.03 -28.04 -0.47
CA LEU A 752 6.35 -28.35 -1.03
C LEU A 752 6.58 -27.70 -2.41
N ALA A 753 5.53 -27.50 -3.21
CA ALA A 753 5.62 -26.88 -4.54
C ALA A 753 6.11 -25.42 -4.47
N PHE A 754 5.65 -24.68 -3.46
CA PHE A 754 6.04 -23.29 -3.23
C PHE A 754 7.31 -23.15 -2.37
N GLY A 755 7.85 -24.24 -1.82
CA GLY A 755 9.08 -24.22 -1.03
C GLY A 755 10.27 -23.59 -1.77
N PRO A 756 10.60 -24.04 -3.00
CA PRO A 756 11.67 -23.45 -3.80
C PRO A 756 11.48 -21.96 -4.10
N LEU A 757 10.24 -21.52 -4.41
CA LEU A 757 9.92 -20.10 -4.60
C LEU A 757 10.29 -19.28 -3.36
N PHE A 758 9.88 -19.74 -2.18
CA PHE A 758 10.16 -19.04 -0.92
C PHE A 758 11.65 -19.03 -0.60
N ILE A 759 12.40 -20.09 -0.88
CA ILE A 759 13.85 -20.13 -0.63
C ILE A 759 14.61 -19.20 -1.59
N ILE A 760 14.26 -19.22 -2.88
CA ILE A 760 14.94 -18.41 -3.89
C ILE A 760 14.66 -16.92 -3.70
N LEU A 761 13.42 -16.55 -3.39
CA LEU A 761 12.98 -15.15 -3.32
C LEU A 761 12.95 -14.55 -1.90
N THR A 762 13.52 -15.18 -0.89
CA THR A 762 13.60 -14.64 0.50
C THR A 762 15.01 -14.14 0.80
N ILE A 763 15.14 -13.06 1.58
CA ILE A 763 16.44 -12.52 1.98
C ILE A 763 16.79 -12.85 3.43
N SER A 764 15.81 -13.18 4.27
CA SER A 764 16.05 -13.41 5.70
C SER A 764 15.08 -14.47 6.27
N TYR A 765 14.39 -14.16 7.37
CA TYR A 765 13.55 -15.07 8.15
C TYR A 765 12.23 -15.51 7.46
N GLU A 766 11.94 -15.09 6.23
CA GLU A 766 10.59 -15.30 5.64
C GLU A 766 10.31 -16.77 5.33
N GLY A 767 11.35 -17.59 5.10
CA GLY A 767 11.23 -19.05 5.01
C GLY A 767 10.74 -19.70 6.31
N LEU A 768 11.12 -19.15 7.47
CA LEU A 768 10.65 -19.62 8.79
C LEU A 768 9.17 -19.30 8.98
N PHE A 769 8.74 -18.11 8.53
CA PHE A 769 7.34 -17.70 8.53
C PHE A 769 6.49 -18.63 7.67
N TYR A 770 6.93 -18.94 6.45
CA TYR A 770 6.21 -19.84 5.54
C TYR A 770 5.98 -21.23 6.15
N PHE A 771 6.97 -21.75 6.88
CA PHE A 771 6.83 -22.98 7.65
C PHE A 771 5.83 -22.83 8.80
N ALA A 772 5.93 -21.77 9.61
CA ALA A 772 5.07 -21.54 10.78
C ALA A 772 3.59 -21.34 10.40
N ILE A 773 3.32 -20.57 9.34
CA ILE A 773 1.94 -20.33 8.87
C ILE A 773 1.29 -21.61 8.33
N ALA A 774 2.05 -22.47 7.64
CA ALA A 774 1.55 -23.75 7.16
C ALA A 774 1.07 -24.66 8.32
N ILE A 775 1.85 -24.75 9.40
CA ILE A 775 1.48 -25.51 10.59
C ILE A 775 0.26 -24.89 11.28
N THR A 776 0.22 -23.56 11.38
CA THR A 776 -0.89 -22.82 11.98
C THR A 776 -2.21 -23.12 11.25
N LEU A 777 -2.20 -23.10 9.92
CA LEU A 777 -3.38 -23.36 9.09
C LEU A 777 -3.90 -24.79 9.23
N VAL A 778 -3.02 -25.79 9.20
CA VAL A 778 -3.42 -27.20 9.38
C VAL A 778 -4.01 -27.42 10.78
N SER A 779 -3.37 -26.86 11.81
CA SER A 779 -3.87 -26.92 13.19
C SER A 779 -5.22 -26.23 13.34
N TRP A 780 -5.42 -25.06 12.71
CA TRP A 780 -6.70 -24.34 12.71
C TRP A 780 -7.84 -25.19 12.13
N VAL A 781 -7.65 -25.78 10.94
CA VAL A 781 -8.67 -26.61 10.27
C VAL A 781 -9.06 -27.80 11.14
N ARG A 782 -8.08 -28.47 11.76
CA ARG A 782 -8.32 -29.62 12.64
C ARG A 782 -9.03 -29.21 13.93
N LEU A 783 -8.64 -28.08 14.52
CA LEU A 783 -9.21 -27.58 15.77
C LEU A 783 -10.67 -27.15 15.59
N GLU A 784 -10.98 -26.37 14.55
CA GLU A 784 -12.36 -25.97 14.21
C GLU A 784 -13.26 -27.18 13.98
N HIS A 785 -12.77 -28.20 13.26
CA HIS A 785 -13.53 -29.42 13.03
C HIS A 785 -13.81 -30.20 14.33
N ARG A 786 -12.82 -30.36 15.22
CA ARG A 786 -12.98 -31.05 16.51
C ARG A 786 -13.93 -30.30 17.45
N ILE A 787 -13.87 -28.98 17.46
CA ILE A 787 -14.83 -28.13 18.19
C ILE A 787 -16.24 -28.36 17.64
N HIS A 788 -16.42 -28.31 16.33
CA HIS A 788 -17.72 -28.53 15.71
C HIS A 788 -18.27 -29.93 16.01
N GLN A 789 -17.46 -30.99 15.93
CA GLN A 789 -17.90 -32.34 16.27
C GLN A 789 -18.35 -32.48 17.74
N THR A 790 -17.69 -31.79 18.66
CA THR A 790 -17.92 -31.95 20.11
C THR A 790 -19.08 -31.08 20.61
N PHE A 791 -19.24 -29.88 20.07
CA PHE A 791 -20.14 -28.85 20.62
C PHE A 791 -21.27 -28.42 19.68
N ALA A 792 -21.33 -28.89 18.43
CA ALA A 792 -22.50 -28.65 17.59
C ALA A 792 -23.67 -29.52 18.07
N THR A 793 -24.80 -28.89 18.42
CA THR A 793 -26.06 -29.58 18.74
C THR A 793 -26.50 -30.45 17.56
N GLN A 794 -26.53 -31.77 17.73
CA GLN A 794 -27.22 -32.65 16.79
C GLN A 794 -28.72 -32.27 16.76
N PRO A 795 -29.38 -32.28 15.58
CA PRO A 795 -30.83 -32.19 15.53
C PRO A 795 -31.39 -33.41 16.26
N THR A 796 -32.21 -33.19 17.27
CA THR A 796 -32.94 -34.21 18.01
C THR A 796 -33.72 -35.11 17.04
N GLN A 797 -33.28 -36.37 16.88
CA GLN A 797 -34.18 -37.41 16.41
C GLN A 797 -35.27 -37.56 17.46
N HIS A 798 -36.48 -37.06 17.18
CA HIS A 798 -37.65 -37.37 17.98
C HIS A 798 -37.86 -38.89 17.98
N GLN A 799 -37.56 -39.53 19.11
CA GLN A 799 -37.98 -40.89 19.40
C GLN A 799 -39.52 -40.92 19.44
N LEU A 800 -40.14 -41.57 18.46
CA LEU A 800 -41.53 -41.97 18.50
C LEU A 800 -41.65 -43.23 19.36
N ASN A 801 -41.79 -43.06 20.67
CA ASN A 801 -42.45 -44.06 21.52
C ASN A 801 -43.95 -43.76 21.52
N GLY A 802 -44.72 -44.56 20.80
CA GLY A 802 -46.18 -44.50 20.77
C GLY A 802 -46.78 -45.88 20.56
N SER A 803 -47.29 -46.44 21.65
CA SER A 803 -47.99 -47.73 21.72
C SER A 803 -49.10 -47.89 20.68
N ALA A 804 -49.28 -49.13 20.25
CA ALA A 804 -50.37 -49.61 19.43
C ALA A 804 -51.75 -49.25 20.00
N ASN A 805 -52.61 -48.68 19.15
CA ASN A 805 -54.00 -49.12 18.98
C ASN A 805 -54.60 -48.48 17.71
N GLY A 806 -55.25 -49.33 16.91
CA GLY A 806 -55.70 -48.99 15.56
C GLY A 806 -56.99 -48.19 15.49
N SER A 807 -57.14 -47.45 14.39
CA SER A 807 -58.35 -47.45 13.58
C SER A 807 -58.06 -46.82 12.21
N THR A 808 -58.59 -47.48 11.19
CA THR A 808 -58.45 -47.25 9.76
C THR A 808 -59.26 -46.05 9.28
N SER A 809 -58.67 -45.17 8.45
CA SER A 809 -59.39 -44.50 7.35
C SER A 809 -58.41 -43.81 6.38
N HIS A 810 -58.60 -44.12 5.10
CA HIS A 810 -57.80 -43.73 3.94
C HIS A 810 -57.67 -42.20 3.76
N LYS A 811 -56.42 -41.73 3.59
CA LYS A 811 -56.07 -40.58 2.73
C LYS A 811 -54.79 -40.89 1.94
N SER A 812 -54.82 -40.46 0.68
CA SER A 812 -53.88 -40.69 -0.42
C SER A 812 -52.43 -40.28 -0.12
N PRO A 813 -51.42 -40.93 -0.73
CA PRO A 813 -50.02 -40.62 -0.48
C PRO A 813 -49.60 -39.38 -1.29
N GLN A 814 -49.63 -38.20 -0.67
CA GLN A 814 -48.94 -37.02 -1.19
C GLN A 814 -47.98 -36.44 -0.12
N SER A 815 -46.72 -36.34 -0.53
CA SER A 815 -45.64 -35.48 -0.03
C SER A 815 -45.13 -35.65 1.41
N ALA A 816 -44.69 -36.85 1.78
CA ALA A 816 -43.72 -37.04 2.86
C ALA A 816 -42.40 -37.59 2.32
N ALA A 817 -41.78 -36.85 1.40
CA ALA A 817 -40.44 -37.11 0.88
C ALA A 817 -39.74 -35.77 0.64
N SER A 818 -39.25 -35.12 1.68
CA SER A 818 -38.31 -34.01 1.54
C SER A 818 -37.40 -33.86 2.77
N SER A 819 -36.88 -34.97 3.30
CA SER A 819 -35.69 -34.94 4.14
C SER A 819 -34.44 -34.84 3.25
N THR A 820 -33.86 -33.64 3.17
CA THR A 820 -32.45 -33.35 2.85
C THR A 820 -31.81 -34.11 1.68
N ALA A 821 -32.06 -33.66 0.45
CA ALA A 821 -31.46 -34.20 -0.77
C ALA A 821 -30.00 -33.72 -1.06
N SER A 822 -29.33 -32.94 -0.19
CA SER A 822 -28.02 -32.36 -0.54
C SER A 822 -26.83 -32.58 0.41
N GLY A 823 -26.94 -33.32 1.51
CA GLY A 823 -25.77 -33.63 2.38
C GLY A 823 -25.04 -32.44 3.07
N TYR A 824 -25.44 -31.19 2.79
CA TYR A 824 -24.89 -29.94 3.35
C TYR A 824 -25.76 -29.39 4.49
N ARG A 825 -25.13 -28.72 5.48
CA ARG A 825 -25.81 -27.98 6.56
C ARG A 825 -25.95 -26.49 6.24
N PRO A 826 -26.96 -25.79 6.80
CA PRO A 826 -27.08 -24.34 6.69
C PRO A 826 -26.03 -23.58 7.53
N LEU A 827 -25.82 -22.30 7.20
CA LEU A 827 -24.99 -21.38 7.99
C LEU A 827 -25.63 -21.09 9.35
N THR A 828 -24.80 -20.97 10.38
CA THR A 828 -25.18 -20.59 11.75
C THR A 828 -24.41 -19.37 12.22
N LEU A 829 -24.83 -18.75 13.34
CA LEU A 829 -24.12 -17.60 13.91
C LEU A 829 -22.68 -17.93 14.34
N SER A 830 -22.36 -19.19 14.66
CA SER A 830 -20.99 -19.59 15.01
C SER A 830 -20.04 -19.54 13.82
N ASP A 831 -20.55 -19.65 12.59
CA ASP A 831 -19.73 -19.62 11.37
C ASP A 831 -19.13 -18.23 11.13
N ALA A 832 -19.72 -17.16 11.68
CA ALA A 832 -19.17 -15.80 11.63
C ALA A 832 -17.79 -15.71 12.32
N ARG A 833 -17.57 -16.47 13.40
CA ARG A 833 -16.25 -16.57 14.04
C ARG A 833 -15.23 -17.19 13.08
N THR A 834 -15.60 -18.27 12.40
CA THR A 834 -14.71 -18.94 11.46
C THR A 834 -14.37 -18.03 10.28
N SER A 835 -15.33 -17.23 9.79
CA SER A 835 -15.09 -16.18 8.79
C SER A 835 -14.14 -15.08 9.29
N LEU A 836 -14.27 -14.62 10.54
CA LEU A 836 -13.36 -13.63 11.13
C LEU A 836 -11.94 -14.19 11.32
N LEU A 837 -11.80 -15.42 11.82
CA LEU A 837 -10.49 -16.04 11.99
C LEU A 837 -9.83 -16.32 10.63
N PHE A 838 -10.61 -16.66 9.61
CA PHE A 838 -10.10 -16.72 8.23
C PHE A 838 -9.58 -15.36 7.76
N LEU A 839 -10.36 -14.28 7.94
CA LEU A 839 -9.95 -12.94 7.54
C LEU A 839 -8.66 -12.50 8.27
N PHE A 840 -8.54 -12.82 9.57
CA PHE A 840 -7.32 -12.60 10.35
C PHE A 840 -6.11 -13.35 9.79
N LEU A 841 -6.26 -14.66 9.53
CA LEU A 841 -5.18 -15.49 8.99
C LEU A 841 -4.78 -15.08 7.58
N LEU A 842 -5.75 -14.65 6.77
CA LEU A 842 -5.52 -14.10 5.44
C LEU A 842 -4.68 -12.83 5.52
N GLN A 843 -5.03 -11.89 6.39
CA GLN A 843 -4.26 -10.67 6.58
C GLN A 843 -2.87 -10.96 7.16
N SER A 844 -2.76 -11.83 8.18
CA SER A 844 -1.45 -12.24 8.74
C SER A 844 -0.54 -12.86 7.68
N ALA A 845 -1.10 -13.58 6.69
CA ALA A 845 -0.33 -14.14 5.58
C ALA A 845 0.46 -13.09 4.79
N PHE A 846 -0.03 -11.84 4.78
CA PHE A 846 0.61 -10.69 4.15
C PHE A 846 1.47 -9.88 5.15
N PHE A 847 0.92 -9.52 6.32
CA PHE A 847 1.52 -8.52 7.22
C PHE A 847 2.64 -9.05 8.14
N SER A 848 2.72 -10.36 8.34
CA SER A 848 3.68 -10.92 9.30
C SER A 848 5.15 -10.75 8.86
N THR A 849 5.44 -10.55 7.58
CA THR A 849 6.83 -10.39 7.10
C THR A 849 7.10 -9.12 6.27
N GLY A 850 6.09 -8.33 5.91
CA GLY A 850 6.24 -7.10 5.13
C GLY A 850 5.89 -5.83 5.93
N ASN A 851 6.15 -4.66 5.34
CA ASN A 851 5.67 -3.37 5.86
C ASN A 851 4.37 -2.95 5.15
N ILE A 852 3.50 -2.20 5.84
CA ILE A 852 2.24 -1.66 5.30
C ILE A 852 2.47 -0.49 4.35
N SER A 853 3.58 0.24 4.49
CA SER A 853 3.68 1.60 3.93
C SER A 853 4.08 1.71 2.47
N SER A 854 4.64 0.66 1.85
CA SER A 854 4.96 0.72 0.42
C SER A 854 5.29 -0.64 -0.19
N ILE A 855 4.78 -0.88 -1.41
CA ILE A 855 5.27 -1.96 -2.30
C ILE A 855 6.76 -1.74 -2.65
N SER A 856 7.28 -0.51 -2.53
CA SER A 856 8.72 -0.21 -2.68
C SER A 856 9.59 -0.75 -1.54
N SER A 857 9.02 -1.22 -0.42
CA SER A 857 9.78 -1.79 0.69
C SER A 857 10.31 -3.20 0.43
N PHE A 858 9.96 -3.82 -0.71
CA PHE A 858 10.50 -5.13 -1.10
C PHE A 858 11.88 -4.97 -1.71
N SER A 859 12.89 -5.52 -1.04
CA SER A 859 14.26 -5.58 -1.57
C SER A 859 14.32 -6.39 -2.89
N LEU A 860 14.97 -5.80 -3.89
CA LEU A 860 15.28 -6.43 -5.17
C LEU A 860 16.41 -7.47 -5.08
N ASP A 861 17.13 -7.54 -3.95
CA ASP A 861 18.29 -8.43 -3.76
C ASP A 861 17.92 -9.90 -3.96
N ALA A 862 16.70 -10.29 -3.54
CA ALA A 862 16.16 -11.62 -3.79
C ALA A 862 15.95 -11.92 -5.29
N VAL A 863 15.58 -10.91 -6.06
CA VAL A 863 15.23 -11.04 -7.48
C VAL A 863 16.49 -11.05 -8.36
N TYR A 864 17.55 -10.36 -7.95
CA TYR A 864 18.86 -10.38 -8.63
C TYR A 864 19.47 -11.78 -8.73
N ARG A 865 18.97 -12.75 -7.96
CA ARG A 865 19.36 -14.18 -8.05
C ARG A 865 18.81 -14.88 -9.29
N LEU A 866 17.84 -14.27 -9.99
CA LEU A 866 17.21 -14.76 -11.22
C LEU A 866 17.34 -13.77 -12.38
N ILE A 867 17.16 -12.48 -12.09
CA ILE A 867 17.19 -11.38 -13.06
C ILE A 867 18.15 -10.30 -12.54
N PRO A 868 19.46 -10.40 -12.83
CA PRO A 868 20.48 -9.46 -12.34
C PRO A 868 20.46 -8.11 -13.07
N VAL A 869 19.79 -8.01 -14.21
CA VAL A 869 19.62 -6.75 -14.97
C VAL A 869 18.29 -6.11 -14.57
N PHE A 870 18.26 -4.79 -14.41
CA PHE A 870 17.04 -4.07 -14.05
C PHE A 870 15.94 -4.27 -15.10
N ASP A 871 14.84 -4.89 -14.68
CA ASP A 871 13.62 -5.10 -15.46
C ASP A 871 12.42 -5.02 -14.50
N PRO A 872 11.86 -3.81 -14.29
CA PRO A 872 10.92 -3.57 -13.21
C PRO A 872 9.63 -4.40 -13.34
N PHE A 873 9.20 -4.70 -14.57
CA PHE A 873 7.98 -5.49 -14.80
C PHE A 873 8.17 -6.96 -14.43
N SER A 874 9.25 -7.59 -14.92
CA SER A 874 9.53 -9.00 -14.60
C SER A 874 9.90 -9.18 -13.14
N GLN A 875 10.66 -8.23 -12.57
CA GLN A 875 11.04 -8.27 -11.16
C GLN A 875 9.83 -8.09 -10.24
N GLY A 876 8.94 -7.14 -10.55
CA GLY A 876 7.67 -6.96 -9.85
C GLY A 876 6.76 -8.20 -9.92
N ALA A 877 6.69 -8.87 -11.07
CA ALA A 877 5.92 -10.11 -11.23
C ALA A 877 6.42 -11.25 -10.32
N LEU A 878 7.75 -11.40 -10.16
CA LEU A 878 8.34 -12.40 -9.25
C LEU A 878 8.03 -12.09 -7.79
N LEU A 879 8.08 -10.82 -7.39
CA LEU A 879 7.70 -10.39 -6.04
C LEU A 879 6.22 -10.65 -5.76
N LEU A 880 5.33 -10.34 -6.71
CA LEU A 880 3.90 -10.68 -6.60
C LEU A 880 3.69 -12.19 -6.47
N LEU A 881 4.40 -13.01 -7.25
CA LEU A 881 4.31 -14.48 -7.16
C LEU A 881 4.72 -14.98 -5.76
N LYS A 882 5.79 -14.43 -5.17
CA LYS A 882 6.19 -14.71 -3.79
C LYS A 882 5.08 -14.39 -2.80
N LEU A 883 4.47 -13.22 -2.92
CA LEU A 883 3.39 -12.77 -2.02
C LEU A 883 2.16 -13.66 -2.11
N LEU A 884 1.89 -14.27 -3.26
CA LEU A 884 0.74 -15.16 -3.46
C LEU A 884 0.84 -16.50 -2.72
N ALA A 885 2.03 -17.02 -2.41
CA ALA A 885 2.14 -18.40 -1.90
C ALA A 885 1.46 -18.65 -0.55
N PRO A 886 1.64 -17.79 0.49
CA PRO A 886 0.95 -17.97 1.77
C PRO A 886 -0.57 -17.93 1.62
N PHE A 887 -1.08 -17.09 0.72
CA PHE A 887 -2.51 -17.00 0.42
C PHE A 887 -3.08 -18.25 -0.23
N VAL A 888 -2.30 -18.93 -1.10
CA VAL A 888 -2.69 -20.22 -1.66
C VAL A 888 -2.85 -21.27 -0.55
N LEU A 889 -1.98 -21.27 0.47
CA LEU A 889 -2.13 -22.16 1.63
C LEU A 889 -3.38 -21.82 2.45
N VAL A 890 -3.63 -20.53 2.71
CA VAL A 890 -4.82 -20.05 3.43
C VAL A 890 -6.10 -20.50 2.70
N SER A 891 -6.15 -20.31 1.39
CA SER A 891 -7.27 -20.70 0.53
C SER A 891 -7.51 -22.22 0.50
N ALA A 892 -6.46 -23.03 0.33
CA ALA A 892 -6.58 -24.49 0.32
C ALA A 892 -7.12 -25.01 1.66
N ASN A 893 -6.65 -24.45 2.78
CA ASN A 893 -7.12 -24.84 4.12
C ASN A 893 -8.58 -24.42 4.37
N LEU A 894 -9.01 -23.23 3.92
CA LEU A 894 -10.41 -22.81 4.02
C LEU A 894 -11.35 -23.73 3.20
N GLY A 895 -10.94 -24.12 1.99
CA GLY A 895 -11.72 -25.05 1.16
C GLY A 895 -11.90 -26.41 1.82
N ILE A 896 -10.83 -26.94 2.43
CA ILE A 896 -10.87 -28.17 3.22
C ILE A 896 -11.80 -28.01 4.42
N LEU A 897 -11.69 -26.90 5.18
CA LEU A 897 -12.54 -26.64 6.33
C LEU A 897 -14.03 -26.56 5.94
N THR A 898 -14.34 -25.86 4.85
CA THR A 898 -15.71 -25.72 4.32
C THR A 898 -16.32 -27.10 4.04
N LYS A 899 -15.57 -28.00 3.39
CA LYS A 899 -16.02 -29.38 3.14
C LYS A 899 -16.15 -30.18 4.44
N ARG A 900 -15.20 -30.07 5.38
CA ARG A 900 -15.26 -30.77 6.68
C ARG A 900 -16.42 -30.32 7.56
N LEU A 901 -16.83 -29.06 7.46
CA LEU A 901 -17.99 -28.52 8.18
C LEU A 901 -19.31 -28.81 7.46
N LYS A 902 -19.29 -29.49 6.31
CA LYS A 902 -20.44 -29.78 5.43
C LYS A 902 -21.19 -28.52 5.01
N LEU A 903 -20.46 -27.43 4.79
CA LEU A 903 -21.01 -26.18 4.27
C LEU A 903 -21.02 -26.22 2.73
N ARG A 904 -21.99 -25.55 2.11
CA ARG A 904 -21.97 -25.34 0.66
C ARG A 904 -20.77 -24.48 0.26
N GLY A 905 -20.19 -24.74 -0.92
CA GLY A 905 -19.16 -23.88 -1.51
C GLY A 905 -19.63 -22.43 -1.56
N GLY A 906 -18.75 -21.49 -1.23
CA GLY A 906 -19.03 -20.05 -1.18
C GLY A 906 -19.73 -19.53 0.09
N ALA A 907 -20.21 -20.40 0.99
CA ALA A 907 -20.99 -19.97 2.14
C ALA A 907 -20.20 -19.08 3.14
N LEU A 908 -18.99 -19.50 3.52
CA LEU A 908 -18.12 -18.71 4.40
C LEU A 908 -17.58 -17.46 3.69
N PHE A 909 -17.37 -17.56 2.38
CA PHE A 909 -16.81 -16.48 1.56
C PHE A 909 -17.78 -15.31 1.42
N ALA A 910 -19.08 -15.57 1.18
CA ALA A 910 -20.08 -14.51 1.11
C ALA A 910 -20.17 -13.71 2.42
N VAL A 911 -19.98 -14.37 3.56
CA VAL A 911 -19.90 -13.72 4.88
C VAL A 911 -18.60 -12.90 5.02
N VAL A 912 -17.46 -13.44 4.58
CA VAL A 912 -16.18 -12.72 4.61
C VAL A 912 -16.21 -11.48 3.71
N MET A 913 -16.83 -11.54 2.54
CA MET A 913 -16.97 -10.37 1.66
C MET A 913 -17.73 -9.24 2.33
N GLY A 914 -18.91 -9.52 2.91
CA GLY A 914 -19.69 -8.49 3.59
C GLY A 914 -19.02 -7.95 4.87
N ILE A 915 -18.19 -8.76 5.54
CA ILE A 915 -17.37 -8.31 6.67
C ILE A 915 -16.15 -7.50 6.19
N GLY A 916 -15.53 -7.89 5.07
CA GLY A 916 -14.36 -7.23 4.49
C GLY A 916 -14.64 -5.79 4.06
N ASP A 917 -15.85 -5.52 3.56
CA ASP A 917 -16.30 -4.16 3.21
C ASP A 917 -16.25 -3.18 4.38
N TYR A 918 -16.37 -3.67 5.62
CA TYR A 918 -16.17 -2.83 6.80
C TYR A 918 -14.77 -2.22 6.82
N LEU A 919 -13.75 -3.03 6.54
CA LEU A 919 -12.35 -2.57 6.50
C LEU A 919 -12.17 -1.57 5.36
N THR A 920 -12.67 -1.91 4.16
CA THR A 920 -12.61 -1.02 2.99
C THR A 920 -13.26 0.33 3.26
N LEU A 921 -14.46 0.34 3.86
CA LEU A 921 -15.16 1.58 4.20
C LEU A 921 -14.44 2.35 5.32
N ARG A 922 -13.92 1.65 6.33
CA ARG A 922 -13.16 2.26 7.42
C ARG A 922 -11.89 2.97 6.92
N PHE A 923 -11.22 2.37 5.94
CA PHE A 923 -10.05 2.95 5.30
C PHE A 923 -10.39 4.01 4.24
N PHE A 924 -11.53 3.90 3.56
CA PHE A 924 -12.05 4.96 2.69
C PHE A 924 -12.23 6.29 3.43
N TRP A 925 -12.75 6.25 4.65
CA TRP A 925 -12.84 7.42 5.54
C TRP A 925 -11.51 7.78 6.23
N GLY A 926 -10.52 6.90 6.14
CA GLY A 926 -9.17 7.11 6.65
C GLY A 926 -8.18 7.62 5.60
N VAL A 927 -8.60 7.79 4.34
CA VAL A 927 -7.78 8.39 3.29
C VAL A 927 -7.45 9.83 3.70
N LYS A 928 -6.16 10.13 3.69
CA LYS A 928 -5.60 11.46 3.89
C LYS A 928 -5.23 12.03 2.53
N ASP A 929 -5.51 13.31 2.34
CA ASP A 929 -5.14 14.10 1.17
C ASP A 929 -4.31 15.34 1.55
N GLU A 930 -3.98 15.46 2.83
CA GLU A 930 -3.07 16.45 3.39
C GLU A 930 -2.21 15.80 4.48
N GLY A 931 -1.12 16.47 4.86
CA GLY A 931 -0.08 15.92 5.74
C GLY A 931 1.16 15.52 4.96
N SER A 932 2.02 14.71 5.57
CA SER A 932 3.11 14.10 4.81
C SER A 932 2.48 13.15 3.80
N TRP A 933 2.98 13.13 2.57
CA TRP A 933 2.48 12.14 1.64
C TRP A 933 2.91 10.69 1.97
N LEU A 934 3.72 10.46 3.01
CA LEU A 934 3.82 9.14 3.61
C LEU A 934 2.45 8.77 4.15
N GLU A 935 1.85 9.66 4.95
CA GLU A 935 0.51 9.45 5.48
C GLU A 935 -0.55 9.39 4.38
N ILE A 936 -0.44 10.22 3.32
CA ILE A 936 -1.33 10.16 2.15
C ILE A 936 -1.16 8.81 1.43
N GLY A 937 0.06 8.48 1.00
CA GLY A 937 0.40 7.25 0.27
C GLY A 937 0.11 5.98 1.07
N GLU A 938 0.37 5.97 2.37
CA GLU A 938 -0.02 4.91 3.30
C GLU A 938 -1.54 4.78 3.34
N SER A 939 -2.28 5.87 3.50
CA SER A 939 -3.74 5.83 3.55
C SER A 939 -4.37 5.32 2.25
N ILE A 940 -3.80 5.71 1.08
CA ILE A 940 -4.17 5.18 -0.24
C ILE A 940 -3.85 3.69 -0.31
N SER A 941 -2.62 3.31 0.02
CA SER A 941 -2.14 1.93 -0.07
C SER A 941 -3.00 1.01 0.79
N VAL A 942 -3.31 1.42 2.01
CA VAL A 942 -4.16 0.67 2.94
C VAL A 942 -5.59 0.51 2.38
N PHE A 943 -6.18 1.57 1.83
CA PHE A 943 -7.50 1.50 1.18
C PHE A 943 -7.49 0.59 -0.06
N VAL A 944 -6.46 0.72 -0.91
CA VAL A 944 -6.28 -0.10 -2.12
C VAL A 944 -6.10 -1.56 -1.74
N ILE A 945 -5.24 -1.87 -0.75
CA ILE A 945 -5.02 -3.23 -0.25
C ILE A 945 -6.34 -3.81 0.28
N ALA A 946 -7.11 -3.08 1.08
CA ALA A 946 -8.39 -3.56 1.59
C ALA A 946 -9.44 -3.79 0.49
N SER A 947 -9.51 -2.89 -0.51
CA SER A 947 -10.39 -3.03 -1.67
C SER A 947 -10.01 -4.23 -2.54
N LEU A 948 -8.71 -4.39 -2.83
CA LEU A 948 -8.17 -5.51 -3.59
C LEU A 948 -8.26 -6.82 -2.80
N LEU A 949 -8.21 -6.79 -1.47
CA LEU A 949 -8.38 -7.98 -0.62
C LEU A 949 -9.76 -8.61 -0.87
N CYS A 950 -10.81 -7.82 -1.08
CA CYS A 950 -12.14 -8.32 -1.40
C CYS A 950 -12.17 -9.03 -2.77
N ILE A 951 -11.55 -8.44 -3.80
CA ILE A 951 -11.38 -9.07 -5.12
C ILE A 951 -10.52 -10.33 -5.02
N PHE A 952 -9.49 -10.28 -4.20
CA PHE A 952 -8.55 -11.36 -4.02
C PHE A 952 -9.18 -12.55 -3.29
N VAL A 953 -9.99 -12.31 -2.24
CA VAL A 953 -10.79 -13.34 -1.58
C VAL A 953 -11.73 -14.04 -2.57
N ALA A 954 -12.35 -13.27 -3.47
CA ALA A 954 -13.15 -13.81 -4.56
C ALA A 954 -12.35 -14.73 -5.49
N GLY A 955 -11.13 -14.34 -5.88
CA GLY A 955 -10.22 -15.20 -6.66
C GLY A 955 -9.75 -16.45 -5.90
N LEU A 956 -9.42 -16.30 -4.61
CA LEU A 956 -9.03 -17.40 -3.74
C LEU A 956 -10.14 -18.43 -3.57
N GLU A 957 -11.40 -18.03 -3.56
CA GLU A 957 -12.53 -18.94 -3.51
C GLU A 957 -12.57 -19.86 -4.74
N ALA A 958 -12.49 -19.28 -5.95
CA ALA A 958 -12.45 -20.04 -7.19
C ALA A 958 -11.21 -20.97 -7.22
N GLY A 959 -10.05 -20.47 -6.80
CA GLY A 959 -8.83 -21.27 -6.68
C GLY A 959 -8.96 -22.42 -5.66
N SER A 960 -9.61 -22.19 -4.53
CA SER A 960 -9.79 -23.18 -3.46
C SER A 960 -10.52 -24.43 -3.96
N GLU A 961 -11.56 -24.26 -4.79
CA GLU A 961 -12.31 -25.37 -5.35
C GLU A 961 -11.49 -26.23 -6.30
N ILE A 962 -10.63 -25.59 -7.10
CA ILE A 962 -9.69 -26.27 -7.99
C ILE A 962 -8.66 -27.04 -7.15
N LEU A 963 -8.06 -26.39 -6.15
CA LEU A 963 -7.01 -26.97 -5.31
C LEU A 963 -7.49 -28.13 -4.44
N VAL A 964 -8.75 -28.07 -3.97
CA VAL A 964 -9.34 -29.07 -3.06
C VAL A 964 -10.28 -30.03 -3.82
N GLY A 965 -10.32 -29.96 -5.15
CA GLY A 965 -11.08 -30.88 -6.00
C GLY A 965 -10.72 -32.35 -5.71
N GLY A 966 -11.73 -33.22 -5.62
CA GLY A 966 -11.54 -34.66 -5.39
C GLY A 966 -11.03 -35.09 -4.02
N VAL A 967 -10.92 -34.17 -3.03
CA VAL A 967 -10.46 -34.52 -1.67
C VAL A 967 -11.51 -35.31 -0.86
N GLU A 968 -11.06 -36.35 -0.16
CA GLU A 968 -11.81 -37.25 0.72
C GLU A 968 -11.37 -37.13 2.20
N PHE A 969 -12.30 -37.43 3.11
CA PHE A 969 -12.11 -37.38 4.56
C PHE A 969 -12.39 -38.77 5.17
N VAL A 970 -11.33 -39.51 5.49
CA VAL A 970 -11.44 -40.93 5.91
C VAL A 970 -11.51 -41.10 7.44
N GLU A 971 -11.18 -40.07 8.22
CA GLU A 971 -11.15 -40.11 9.70
C GLU A 971 -12.53 -40.33 10.36
N ASP A 972 -13.64 -40.10 9.65
CA ASP A 972 -14.99 -40.00 10.24
C ASP A 972 -15.82 -41.31 10.27
N GLU A 973 -15.38 -42.38 9.60
CA GLU A 973 -16.12 -43.66 9.61
C GLU A 973 -15.76 -44.57 10.80
N VAL A 974 -14.57 -44.42 11.37
CA VAL A 974 -14.06 -45.33 12.42
C VAL A 974 -14.59 -44.96 13.82
N GLU A 975 -14.73 -43.66 14.15
CA GLU A 975 -15.22 -43.20 15.46
C GLU A 975 -16.72 -43.52 15.68
N LYS A 976 -17.52 -43.67 14.60
CA LYS A 976 -18.93 -44.10 14.69
C LYS A 976 -19.10 -45.59 15.00
N ILE A 977 -18.12 -46.42 14.66
CA ILE A 977 -18.20 -47.88 14.85
C ILE A 977 -17.73 -48.27 16.25
N THR A 978 -16.78 -47.54 16.85
CA THR A 978 -16.24 -47.85 18.18
C THR A 978 -17.06 -47.27 19.34
N GLY A 979 -17.95 -46.30 19.10
CA GLY A 979 -18.83 -45.71 20.13
C GLY A 979 -20.11 -46.50 20.46
N GLY A 980 -20.36 -47.64 19.79
CA GLY A 980 -21.61 -48.40 19.92
C GLY A 980 -21.58 -49.63 20.83
N GLU A 981 -20.41 -50.07 21.31
CA GLU A 981 -20.25 -51.37 21.99
C GLU A 981 -20.00 -51.33 23.51
N ASP A 982 -20.16 -50.18 24.17
CA ASP A 982 -19.90 -50.04 25.62
C ASP A 982 -21.13 -49.62 26.46
N ALA A 983 -22.32 -50.13 26.10
CA ALA A 983 -23.53 -50.00 26.91
C ALA A 983 -24.22 -51.36 27.09
N GLY A 984 -23.68 -52.21 27.98
CA GLY A 984 -24.32 -53.50 28.21
C GLY A 984 -23.77 -54.41 29.30
N LYS A 985 -23.09 -53.94 30.36
CA LYS A 985 -22.83 -54.78 31.55
C LYS A 985 -22.82 -53.96 32.85
N GLY A 986 -23.92 -54.04 33.61
CA GLY A 986 -23.98 -53.57 35.00
C GLY A 986 -25.31 -53.87 35.68
N LEU A 987 -25.26 -54.70 36.73
CA LEU A 987 -26.30 -55.10 37.70
C LEU A 987 -27.31 -56.17 37.23
N SER A 988 -27.61 -57.26 37.96
CA SER A 988 -27.65 -57.42 39.43
C SER A 988 -27.41 -58.89 39.90
N LYS A 989 -27.12 -59.00 41.21
CA LYS A 989 -26.76 -60.18 42.01
C LYS A 989 -27.96 -61.05 42.42
N ALA A 990 -27.64 -62.33 42.69
CA ALA A 990 -28.28 -63.30 43.60
C ALA A 990 -29.62 -63.91 43.13
N THR A 991 -29.92 -65.21 43.25
CA THR A 991 -29.64 -66.17 44.33
C THR A 991 -29.94 -67.61 43.84
N THR A 992 -29.21 -68.60 44.38
CA THR A 992 -29.57 -70.03 44.61
C THR A 992 -29.94 -71.01 43.46
N GLY A 993 -29.29 -72.17 43.45
CA GLY A 993 -30.00 -73.46 43.27
C GLY A 993 -29.55 -74.44 42.17
N VAL A 994 -28.51 -75.22 42.44
CA VAL A 994 -28.45 -76.70 42.35
C VAL A 994 -28.90 -77.45 41.04
N SER A 995 -27.90 -78.15 40.48
CA SER A 995 -27.86 -79.49 39.83
C SER A 995 -28.32 -79.78 38.39
N HIS A 996 -27.43 -80.52 37.68
CA HIS A 996 -27.60 -81.60 36.67
C HIS A 996 -28.48 -81.31 35.42
N SER A 997 -28.20 -81.74 34.18
CA SER A 997 -27.54 -82.95 33.67
C SER A 997 -27.11 -82.79 32.19
N LYS A 998 -26.27 -83.74 31.74
CA LYS A 998 -25.81 -84.02 30.35
C LYS A 998 -26.94 -84.37 29.35
N GLY A 999 -26.65 -84.21 28.06
CA GLY A 999 -27.28 -84.88 26.90
C GLY A 999 -27.21 -84.00 25.64
N ARG A 1000 -26.24 -84.08 24.72
CA ARG A 1000 -25.86 -85.10 23.71
C ARG A 1000 -26.90 -85.28 22.56
N VAL A 1001 -26.44 -85.00 21.31
CA VAL A 1001 -26.85 -85.61 20.00
C VAL A 1001 -28.17 -85.06 19.40
N LYS A 1002 -28.40 -84.80 18.10
CA LYS A 1002 -27.79 -85.15 16.79
C LYS A 1002 -28.23 -84.16 15.69
N ASP A 1003 -27.49 -84.22 14.58
CA ASP A 1003 -27.80 -83.80 13.21
C ASP A 1003 -29.20 -84.17 12.68
N SER A 1004 -29.72 -83.37 11.74
CA SER A 1004 -30.02 -83.78 10.35
C SER A 1004 -30.76 -82.68 9.58
N GLY A 1005 -30.35 -82.46 8.32
CA GLY A 1005 -30.97 -81.55 7.36
C GLY A 1005 -29.97 -81.00 6.37
#